data_AF-A0AAV2LMJ4-F1
#
_entry.id   AF-A0AAV2LMJ4-F1
#
_cell.length_a   1.000
_cell.length_b   1.000
_cell.length_c   1.000
_cell.angle_alpha   90.00
_cell.angle_beta   90.00
_cell.angle_gamma   90.00
#
_symmetry.space_group_name_H-M   'P 1'
#
loop_
_entity.id
_entity.type
_entity.pdbx_description
1 polymer ?
#
loop_
_entity_poly.entity_id
_entity_poly.type
_entity_poly.pdbx_seq_one_letter_code
_entity_poly.pdbx_strand_id
1 'polypeptide(L)'
;MGFVTAALLILLYDCACATQFSASLNMGGVTGQVLFDNTSQMATLNISGAGSCSSLNLSITVFPVISERDDFDGRCTTTGGHWNPFKVDTELPSYSEFCNSANPLFCEGHFNPLNWNISNSPPPGMGTLDQYEVGDLSGKFGMLTGLNKLEAVFSDPFLPLTGPNSVVGRSVVVHYTNGSRMRCADIKADKDKDGHWAKAKAVFNRTLTGTVTMRQQIFSDGSSMDTTVEVALLSAEEVTTRNFSMYITTDQIGEQRCSQNGGLYNPFNMTITSPTCSIYSPLSCPVGEFSMRQSALSLTHRQFFTDSILPLTGDFTVVRRTLVVKNGDSIIDCADILPESPSAEQSFQKVPQFSRYDFRKRVANVLQLEISQVTILPGSPQSNETCQRVSFMLAADVSPALLESVKTSEKMGPYKETSCLRAAGVLLQPWRLLIAFTAAAERRAHFNHKTERFEPQRPDTTMSPKITGELLRLLRQAMKNCKYFPEPIHAYIVPSGDAHQSEYIAPCDCRREFISGFNGSAGTAIVTEQHAALWTDGRYFLQASQQMDNNWTLMRMGLKETPSQEDWLISVLPENSKVGVDPWIYAADQWKHMSTALTSAGHSLVAVQENMIDVIWSDRPERPSTQLRTLGLEYTGLTWQDKITALRTKMTERKISWFVTTALDETAWLFNLRGADIEYNPVFFAYAIVGMNTIRFFIDQKRLNDAALRSHLQLDSPLKPELSISTFPYEAVHSELQAICSALGPKDKVWICDKASCALTQAIPKNHRSPIPYTPLCLAKAVKNPTEVQGMRMAHIKDAVALCELFSWLEKEIPKGTVTEISAADKAEEFRSQQKDFVGLSFPTISSVGPNAAIIHYTPLPETNRTLTVNEVYLIDSGAQYIDGTTDVTRTMHFGAPSPFEKECFTYVLKGHIAVSAAIFPNGTKGHLLDSFARAALWDSGLDYLHGTGHGVGCFLNVHEGPCGISYKTFADEPLEAGMIVSDEPGYYEDGAFGIRVENVVLVVPAKPKYNYRNRGSLTFEPLTLVPIQVKMMATELLTRKERDWLNEYHRTCREVIGAELERQGRKEALQWLIRETQPIV
;
A
#
# COMPACT_ATOMS: atom_id res chain seq x y z
N MET A 1 30.33 -14.81 -5.10
CA MET A 1 30.37 -13.62 -5.98
C MET A 1 29.04 -12.91 -5.78
N GLY A 2 29.08 -11.81 -5.02
CA GLY A 2 27.92 -11.03 -4.63
C GLY A 2 27.71 -9.80 -5.52
N PHE A 3 26.64 -9.08 -5.20
CA PHE A 3 26.12 -7.86 -5.84
C PHE A 3 25.49 -8.16 -7.21
N VAL A 4 24.18 -8.00 -7.45
CA VAL A 4 23.37 -6.78 -7.32
C VAL A 4 21.89 -7.15 -7.22
N THR A 5 21.21 -6.77 -6.13
CA THR A 5 19.74 -6.67 -6.03
C THR A 5 19.39 -5.58 -5.02
N ALA A 6 19.09 -4.37 -5.51
CA ALA A 6 18.29 -3.30 -4.86
C ALA A 6 18.55 -1.97 -5.59
N ALA A 7 17.88 -1.71 -6.72
CA ALA A 7 17.92 -0.40 -7.39
C ALA A 7 16.69 -0.09 -8.28
N LEU A 8 15.56 -0.81 -8.16
CA LEU A 8 14.37 -0.56 -8.98
C LEU A 8 13.12 -0.62 -8.11
N LEU A 9 12.76 0.52 -7.50
CA LEU A 9 11.39 0.94 -7.13
C LEU A 9 11.38 2.33 -6.46
N ILE A 10 12.16 3.28 -7.01
CA ILE A 10 12.05 4.74 -6.75
C ILE A 10 12.18 5.51 -8.09
N LEU A 11 11.80 4.88 -9.19
CA LEU A 11 11.68 5.54 -10.50
C LEU A 11 10.34 5.08 -11.04
N LEU A 12 9.49 6.02 -11.46
CA LEU A 12 8.07 5.89 -11.86
C LEU A 12 7.03 6.29 -10.78
N TYR A 13 7.27 7.40 -10.09
CA TYR A 13 6.20 8.38 -9.83
C TYR A 13 6.78 9.76 -10.17
N ASP A 14 7.06 9.97 -11.46
CA ASP A 14 7.04 11.34 -11.99
C ASP A 14 5.58 11.76 -12.00
N CYS A 15 5.29 12.79 -11.21
CA CYS A 15 3.99 13.39 -11.01
C CYS A 15 3.39 13.78 -12.38
N ALA A 16 2.32 13.11 -12.81
CA ALA A 16 1.62 13.41 -14.06
C ALA A 16 0.64 14.57 -13.91
N CYS A 17 1.06 15.66 -13.26
CA CYS A 17 0.25 16.88 -13.15
C CYS A 17 1.07 18.04 -13.72
N ALA A 18 0.56 18.57 -14.85
CA ALA A 18 1.21 19.26 -15.96
C ALA A 18 1.95 18.33 -16.94
N THR A 19 1.20 17.80 -17.93
CA THR A 19 1.77 17.08 -19.08
C THR A 19 2.39 18.03 -20.12
N GLN A 20 2.13 19.34 -20.03
CA GLN A 20 2.62 20.36 -20.98
C GLN A 20 3.11 21.65 -20.28
N PHE A 21 4.26 22.16 -20.73
CA PHE A 21 4.89 23.41 -20.31
C PHE A 21 5.00 24.33 -21.52
N SER A 22 4.91 25.65 -21.34
CA SER A 22 4.98 26.60 -22.44
C SER A 22 5.89 27.80 -22.13
N ALA A 23 6.61 28.25 -23.16
CA ALA A 23 7.34 29.52 -23.19
C ALA A 23 6.81 30.36 -24.35
N SER A 24 5.84 31.23 -24.06
CA SER A 24 5.21 32.09 -25.06
C SER A 24 6.07 33.32 -25.38
N LEU A 25 6.37 33.52 -26.67
CA LEU A 25 7.11 34.66 -27.22
C LEU A 25 6.10 35.57 -27.94
N ASN A 26 5.86 36.78 -27.44
CA ASN A 26 4.87 37.68 -28.05
C ASN A 26 5.34 39.14 -28.15
N MET A 27 6.61 39.39 -28.47
CA MET A 27 7.19 40.74 -28.40
C MET A 27 8.17 41.07 -29.55
N GLY A 28 7.95 42.23 -30.18
CA GLY A 28 8.93 42.91 -31.04
C GLY A 28 9.28 42.20 -32.34
N GLY A 29 8.27 41.73 -33.08
CA GLY A 29 8.41 41.10 -34.39
C GLY A 29 8.44 39.57 -34.37
N VAL A 30 8.95 38.95 -33.29
CA VAL A 30 8.96 37.49 -33.09
C VAL A 30 7.75 37.07 -32.24
N THR A 31 6.85 36.28 -32.81
CA THR A 31 5.63 35.76 -32.17
C THR A 31 5.56 34.24 -32.26
N GLY A 32 5.16 33.56 -31.19
CA GLY A 32 5.18 32.10 -31.14
C GLY A 32 5.16 31.52 -29.73
N GLN A 33 5.37 30.21 -29.63
CA GLN A 33 5.56 29.51 -28.36
C GLN A 33 6.47 28.30 -28.53
N VAL A 34 7.19 27.97 -27.46
CA VAL A 34 7.82 26.66 -27.29
C VAL A 34 6.97 25.86 -26.32
N LEU A 35 6.44 24.72 -26.73
CA LEU A 35 5.73 23.77 -25.87
C LEU A 35 6.67 22.63 -25.52
N PHE A 36 6.66 22.17 -24.28
CA PHE A 36 7.38 20.98 -23.83
C PHE A 36 6.37 20.01 -23.25
N ASP A 37 6.33 18.77 -23.74
CA ASP A 37 5.37 17.75 -23.32
C ASP A 37 6.13 16.60 -22.67
N ASN A 38 5.86 16.37 -21.38
CA ASN A 38 6.57 15.36 -20.59
C ASN A 38 6.13 13.93 -20.95
N THR A 39 4.87 13.74 -21.32
CA THR A 39 4.31 12.42 -21.67
C THR A 39 4.90 11.90 -22.98
N SER A 40 5.06 12.79 -23.95
CA SER A 40 5.57 12.45 -25.27
C SER A 40 7.07 12.72 -25.45
N GLN A 41 7.72 13.36 -24.46
CA GLN A 41 9.13 13.78 -24.53
C GLN A 41 9.39 14.65 -25.78
N MET A 42 8.47 15.57 -26.08
CA MET A 42 8.51 16.42 -27.27
C MET A 42 8.55 17.91 -26.91
N ALA A 43 9.44 18.65 -27.57
CA ALA A 43 9.44 20.10 -27.63
C ALA A 43 8.87 20.58 -28.99
N THR A 44 7.72 21.25 -28.98
CA THR A 44 7.13 21.85 -30.18
C THR A 44 7.50 23.32 -30.25
N LEU A 45 8.26 23.70 -31.28
CA LEU A 45 8.69 25.06 -31.54
C LEU A 45 7.82 25.67 -32.64
N ASN A 46 7.00 26.66 -32.30
CA ASN A 46 6.19 27.42 -33.26
C ASN A 46 6.53 28.90 -33.14
N ILE A 47 7.46 29.41 -33.96
CA ILE A 47 7.96 30.79 -33.90
C ILE A 47 7.88 31.43 -35.28
N SER A 48 7.42 32.67 -35.34
CA SER A 48 7.25 33.48 -36.56
C SER A 48 7.82 34.88 -36.40
N GLY A 49 8.36 35.47 -37.47
CA GLY A 49 8.74 36.89 -37.53
C GLY A 49 10.18 37.27 -37.14
N ALA A 50 11.12 36.35 -37.38
CA ALA A 50 12.57 36.56 -37.18
C ALA A 50 13.23 37.65 -38.06
N GLY A 51 12.57 38.11 -39.14
CA GLY A 51 13.09 39.13 -40.06
C GLY A 51 14.27 38.64 -40.93
N SER A 52 14.36 39.11 -42.16
CA SER A 52 15.27 38.61 -43.21
C SER A 52 16.73 39.10 -43.13
N CYS A 53 17.23 39.58 -41.99
CA CYS A 53 18.50 40.31 -41.96
C CYS A 53 19.53 39.94 -40.86
N SER A 54 19.38 38.84 -40.12
CA SER A 54 20.54 38.26 -39.40
C SER A 54 20.27 36.84 -38.88
N SER A 55 21.35 36.08 -38.71
CA SER A 55 21.37 34.71 -38.23
C SER A 55 21.08 34.61 -36.72
N LEU A 56 20.23 33.67 -36.30
CA LEU A 56 19.67 33.57 -34.94
C LEU A 56 19.90 32.20 -34.28
N ASN A 57 20.04 32.18 -32.95
CA ASN A 57 20.29 31.01 -32.08
C ASN A 57 19.23 30.95 -30.96
N LEU A 58 18.88 29.77 -30.44
CA LEU A 58 17.97 29.49 -29.34
C LEU A 58 18.69 28.71 -28.23
N SER A 59 18.54 29.14 -26.97
CA SER A 59 19.11 28.47 -25.79
C SER A 59 18.16 28.51 -24.59
N ILE A 60 18.43 27.73 -23.55
CA ILE A 60 17.81 27.85 -22.22
C ILE A 60 18.87 28.35 -21.24
N THR A 61 18.53 29.38 -20.48
CA THR A 61 19.39 30.01 -19.47
C THR A 61 19.23 29.36 -18.11
N VAL A 62 20.12 29.67 -17.18
CA VAL A 62 20.08 29.14 -15.81
C VAL A 62 19.00 29.80 -14.95
N PHE A 63 18.59 31.04 -15.20
CA PHE A 63 17.64 31.76 -14.34
C PHE A 63 16.31 32.08 -15.02
N PRO A 64 15.21 32.23 -14.26
CA PRO A 64 13.99 32.88 -14.76
C PRO A 64 14.22 34.37 -15.06
N VAL A 65 13.40 34.92 -15.96
CA VAL A 65 13.26 36.35 -16.26
C VAL A 65 12.72 37.03 -15.01
N ILE A 66 13.43 38.06 -14.54
CA ILE A 66 13.10 38.76 -13.30
C ILE A 66 11.82 39.56 -13.50
N SER A 67 10.79 39.26 -12.70
CA SER A 67 9.47 39.92 -12.75
C SER A 67 9.38 41.22 -11.94
N GLU A 68 10.33 41.52 -11.06
CA GLU A 68 10.18 42.62 -10.08
C GLU A 68 10.46 44.04 -10.63
N ARG A 69 10.63 44.24 -11.94
CA ARG A 69 10.64 45.60 -12.55
C ARG A 69 10.12 45.71 -13.98
N ASP A 70 9.68 44.63 -14.61
CA ASP A 70 9.17 44.70 -15.99
C ASP A 70 7.64 44.58 -15.97
N ASP A 71 7.00 45.74 -15.99
CA ASP A 71 5.59 45.89 -16.32
C ASP A 71 5.42 45.28 -17.73
N PHE A 72 4.75 44.14 -17.82
CA PHE A 72 4.52 43.36 -19.03
C PHE A 72 3.67 44.15 -20.05
N ASP A 73 4.30 45.07 -20.79
CA ASP A 73 3.91 45.44 -22.15
C ASP A 73 5.03 46.23 -22.84
N GLY A 74 5.91 45.52 -23.55
CA GLY A 74 6.54 46.10 -24.74
C GLY A 74 8.04 46.44 -24.73
N ARG A 75 8.83 46.16 -23.70
CA ARG A 75 10.31 46.29 -23.81
C ARG A 75 11.08 45.32 -22.90
N CYS A 76 11.93 44.46 -23.47
CA CYS A 76 13.14 43.99 -22.78
C CYS A 76 14.21 45.10 -22.79
N THR A 77 13.98 46.21 -22.08
CA THR A 77 14.95 47.33 -22.02
C THR A 77 16.15 47.09 -21.09
N THR A 78 16.32 45.90 -20.53
CA THR A 78 17.61 45.49 -19.92
C THR A 78 18.62 44.94 -20.93
N THR A 79 18.32 45.00 -22.23
CA THR A 79 19.33 44.84 -23.29
C THR A 79 20.15 46.12 -23.54
N GLY A 80 19.99 47.15 -22.71
CA GLY A 80 20.81 48.37 -22.69
C GLY A 80 21.38 48.66 -21.30
N GLY A 81 22.23 47.76 -20.79
CA GLY A 81 22.91 47.87 -19.50
C GLY A 81 22.80 46.57 -18.70
N HIS A 82 23.94 46.00 -18.28
CA HIS A 82 23.99 44.76 -17.49
C HIS A 82 23.11 44.83 -16.24
N TRP A 83 22.54 43.69 -15.84
CA TRP A 83 21.79 43.56 -14.59
C TRP A 83 22.75 43.75 -13.40
N ASN A 84 22.58 44.86 -12.69
CA ASN A 84 23.35 45.23 -11.50
C ASN A 84 22.43 45.33 -10.25
N PRO A 85 21.90 44.19 -9.78
CA PRO A 85 20.93 44.13 -8.69
C PRO A 85 21.50 44.63 -7.36
N PHE A 86 22.83 44.67 -7.26
CA PHE A 86 23.59 45.01 -6.06
C PHE A 86 24.09 46.47 -6.07
N LYS A 87 23.73 47.26 -7.09
CA LYS A 87 24.12 48.67 -7.26
C LYS A 87 25.65 48.90 -7.23
N VAL A 88 26.43 47.97 -7.76
CA VAL A 88 27.90 48.12 -7.93
C VAL A 88 28.19 49.28 -8.87
N ASP A 89 29.11 50.16 -8.53
CA ASP A 89 29.42 51.33 -9.39
C ASP A 89 29.97 50.88 -10.75
N THR A 90 29.25 51.23 -11.82
CA THR A 90 29.53 50.77 -13.19
C THR A 90 30.70 51.52 -13.85
N GLU A 91 31.22 52.57 -13.22
CA GLU A 91 32.37 53.34 -13.73
C GLU A 91 33.73 52.87 -13.18
N LEU A 92 33.73 51.92 -12.23
CA LEU A 92 34.96 51.36 -11.68
C LEU A 92 35.64 50.39 -12.69
N PRO A 93 36.98 50.42 -12.86
CA PRO A 93 37.70 49.50 -13.75
C PRO A 93 37.45 48.02 -13.41
N SER A 94 37.25 47.72 -12.12
CA SER A 94 36.92 46.38 -11.61
C SER A 94 35.57 45.86 -12.12
N TYR A 95 34.66 46.72 -12.59
CA TYR A 95 33.38 46.31 -13.18
C TYR A 95 33.56 45.36 -14.37
N SER A 96 34.60 45.59 -15.17
CA SER A 96 34.98 44.73 -16.32
C SER A 96 35.58 43.38 -15.90
N GLU A 97 36.10 43.25 -14.68
CA GLU A 97 36.56 41.98 -14.11
C GLU A 97 35.37 41.10 -13.65
N PHE A 98 34.20 41.69 -13.36
CA PHE A 98 33.00 40.98 -12.90
C PHE A 98 32.00 40.63 -14.03
N CYS A 99 32.15 41.21 -15.22
CA CYS A 99 31.31 40.95 -16.40
C CYS A 99 32.17 40.77 -17.66
N ASN A 100 32.83 39.62 -17.78
CA ASN A 100 33.48 39.21 -19.02
C ASN A 100 33.30 37.70 -19.26
N SER A 101 33.58 37.23 -20.48
CA SER A 101 33.39 35.82 -20.86
C SER A 101 34.22 34.82 -20.05
N ALA A 102 35.25 35.29 -19.33
CA ALA A 102 36.10 34.49 -18.46
C ALA A 102 35.69 34.58 -16.97
N ASN A 103 34.76 35.46 -16.60
CA ASN A 103 34.23 35.61 -15.25
C ASN A 103 32.69 35.82 -15.31
N PRO A 104 31.93 34.71 -15.37
CA PRO A 104 30.53 34.67 -15.85
C PRO A 104 29.49 35.25 -14.90
N LEU A 105 29.91 36.01 -13.88
CA LEU A 105 29.10 36.29 -12.69
C LEU A 105 27.80 37.08 -12.91
N PHE A 106 27.51 37.64 -14.08
CA PHE A 106 26.24 38.37 -14.29
C PHE A 106 25.66 38.33 -15.73
N CYS A 107 26.16 37.48 -16.62
CA CYS A 107 25.64 37.30 -17.99
C CYS A 107 25.68 35.83 -18.39
N GLU A 108 24.76 35.04 -17.87
CA GLU A 108 24.92 33.59 -17.84
C GLU A 108 24.62 32.87 -19.15
N GLY A 109 25.39 31.81 -19.39
CA GLY A 109 25.37 30.94 -20.56
C GLY A 109 24.26 29.89 -20.52
N HIS A 110 24.41 28.86 -21.36
CA HIS A 110 23.46 27.76 -21.47
C HIS A 110 23.33 27.01 -20.14
N PHE A 111 22.15 26.50 -19.86
CA PHE A 111 21.93 25.60 -18.73
C PHE A 111 22.74 24.31 -18.93
N ASN A 112 23.81 24.15 -18.15
CA ASN A 112 24.76 23.04 -18.24
C ASN A 112 24.97 22.37 -16.86
N PRO A 113 23.93 21.70 -16.32
CA PRO A 113 23.99 21.10 -14.98
C PRO A 113 24.97 19.92 -14.87
N LEU A 114 25.42 19.36 -16.00
CA LEU A 114 26.33 18.22 -16.06
C LEU A 114 27.79 18.64 -16.25
N ASN A 115 28.10 19.94 -16.25
CA ASN A 115 29.43 20.49 -16.54
C ASN A 115 30.03 19.93 -17.85
N TRP A 116 29.20 19.79 -18.88
CA TRP A 116 29.63 19.33 -20.20
C TRP A 116 30.71 20.28 -20.75
N ASN A 117 31.80 19.70 -21.27
CA ASN A 117 32.83 20.50 -21.93
C ASN A 117 32.35 20.92 -23.32
N ILE A 118 31.88 22.15 -23.42
CA ILE A 118 31.34 22.78 -24.64
C ILE A 118 32.29 22.65 -25.84
N SER A 119 33.61 22.59 -25.61
CA SER A 119 34.59 22.44 -26.69
C SER A 119 34.49 21.10 -27.42
N ASN A 120 33.82 20.11 -26.82
CA ASN A 120 33.58 18.79 -27.40
C ASN A 120 32.26 18.72 -28.18
N SER A 121 31.43 19.76 -28.15
CA SER A 121 30.15 19.76 -28.85
C SER A 121 30.34 19.84 -30.38
N PRO A 122 29.69 18.96 -31.17
CA PRO A 122 29.74 19.02 -32.63
C PRO A 122 29.09 20.31 -33.17
N PRO A 123 29.30 20.65 -34.45
CA PRO A 123 28.60 21.77 -35.08
C PRO A 123 27.06 21.66 -34.93
N PRO A 124 26.31 22.77 -34.86
CA PRO A 124 24.86 22.76 -34.68
C PRO A 124 24.11 21.81 -35.63
N GLY A 125 23.27 20.93 -35.07
CA GLY A 125 22.44 19.96 -35.79
C GLY A 125 23.20 18.74 -36.35
N MET A 126 24.50 18.59 -36.05
CA MET A 126 25.34 17.50 -36.60
C MET A 126 25.69 16.42 -35.57
N GLY A 127 25.45 16.66 -34.28
CA GLY A 127 25.71 15.72 -33.18
C GLY A 127 24.46 14.97 -32.72
N THR A 128 24.66 14.01 -31.83
CA THR A 128 23.58 13.41 -31.03
C THR A 128 23.26 14.30 -29.83
N LEU A 129 22.03 14.19 -29.30
CA LEU A 129 21.49 15.14 -28.31
C LEU A 129 22.27 15.17 -26.98
N ASP A 130 22.96 14.08 -26.64
CA ASP A 130 23.83 13.94 -25.46
C ASP A 130 25.20 14.62 -25.62
N GLN A 131 25.56 15.07 -26.84
CA GLN A 131 26.83 15.74 -27.14
C GLN A 131 26.77 17.26 -26.96
N TYR A 132 25.66 17.77 -26.45
CA TYR A 132 25.42 19.19 -26.20
C TYR A 132 25.02 19.43 -24.76
N GLU A 133 25.22 20.67 -24.29
CA GLU A 133 24.69 21.10 -23.00
C GLU A 133 23.16 21.00 -23.00
N VAL A 134 22.56 20.73 -21.83
CA VAL A 134 21.10 20.57 -21.69
C VAL A 134 20.34 21.74 -22.33
N GLY A 135 20.79 22.97 -22.08
CA GLY A 135 20.18 24.19 -22.59
C GLY A 135 20.60 24.65 -24.00
N ASP A 136 21.45 23.91 -24.73
CA ASP A 136 21.89 24.30 -26.08
C ASP A 136 20.92 23.79 -27.18
N LEU A 137 19.77 24.45 -27.30
CA LEU A 137 18.72 24.02 -28.23
C LEU A 137 19.14 24.17 -29.71
N SER A 138 19.87 25.23 -30.08
CA SER A 138 20.38 25.34 -31.46
C SER A 138 21.55 24.41 -31.75
N GLY A 139 22.42 24.11 -30.78
CA GLY A 139 23.40 23.04 -30.93
C GLY A 139 22.74 21.72 -31.29
N LYS A 140 21.68 21.35 -30.56
CA LYS A 140 20.91 20.12 -30.76
C LYS A 140 20.09 20.09 -32.06
N PHE A 141 19.34 21.16 -32.35
CA PHE A 141 18.31 21.15 -33.39
C PHE A 141 18.62 22.03 -34.61
N GLY A 142 19.78 22.66 -34.62
CA GLY A 142 20.21 23.56 -35.68
C GLY A 142 19.87 25.03 -35.40
N MET A 143 20.53 25.90 -36.16
CA MET A 143 20.38 27.36 -36.03
C MET A 143 19.07 27.84 -36.67
N LEU A 144 18.50 28.92 -36.15
CA LEU A 144 17.30 29.57 -36.72
C LEU A 144 17.63 30.51 -37.91
N THR A 145 18.88 30.48 -38.37
CA THR A 145 19.40 31.33 -39.45
C THR A 145 18.65 31.15 -40.77
N GLY A 146 18.14 32.26 -41.32
CA GLY A 146 17.51 32.27 -42.65
C GLY A 146 16.06 31.77 -42.68
N LEU A 147 15.45 31.54 -41.52
CA LEU A 147 14.05 31.10 -41.40
C LEU A 147 13.14 32.27 -41.01
N ASN A 148 12.08 32.53 -41.79
CA ASN A 148 11.07 33.54 -41.47
C ASN A 148 9.93 32.99 -40.56
N LYS A 149 9.73 31.68 -40.61
CA LYS A 149 8.80 30.91 -39.78
C LYS A 149 9.42 29.52 -39.57
N LEU A 150 9.37 29.02 -38.34
CA LEU A 150 9.70 27.64 -38.02
C LEU A 150 8.56 27.02 -37.21
N GLU A 151 8.06 25.90 -37.73
CA GLU A 151 7.06 25.06 -37.07
C GLU A 151 7.63 23.64 -37.10
N ALA A 152 8.18 23.21 -35.97
CA ALA A 152 8.90 21.96 -35.85
C ALA A 152 8.66 21.31 -34.48
N VAL A 153 8.65 19.97 -34.47
CA VAL A 153 8.54 19.17 -33.26
C VAL A 153 9.85 18.39 -33.12
N PHE A 154 10.51 18.57 -31.98
CA PHE A 154 11.75 17.91 -31.65
C PHE A 154 11.53 16.99 -30.46
N SER A 155 12.12 15.80 -30.44
CA SER A 155 12.12 14.93 -29.26
C SER A 155 13.48 15.03 -28.59
N ASP A 156 13.50 15.39 -27.31
CA ASP A 156 14.72 15.54 -26.51
C ASP A 156 14.61 14.81 -25.17
N PRO A 157 15.12 13.58 -25.06
CA PRO A 157 15.11 12.86 -23.79
C PRO A 157 16.13 13.43 -22.77
N PHE A 158 16.97 14.38 -23.17
CA PHE A 158 17.97 15.02 -22.32
C PHE A 158 17.55 16.42 -21.85
N LEU A 159 16.26 16.74 -21.92
CA LEU A 159 15.67 17.99 -21.46
C LEU A 159 14.68 17.74 -20.31
N PRO A 160 15.16 17.42 -19.10
CA PRO A 160 14.30 17.02 -17.99
C PRO A 160 13.35 18.15 -17.58
N LEU A 161 12.08 17.81 -17.36
CA LEU A 161 11.03 18.73 -16.92
C LEU A 161 10.73 18.62 -15.42
N THR A 162 11.24 17.56 -14.77
CA THR A 162 11.17 17.32 -13.32
C THR A 162 12.56 16.98 -12.77
N GLY A 163 12.68 17.00 -11.45
CA GLY A 163 13.91 16.69 -10.73
C GLY A 163 14.91 17.86 -10.67
N PRO A 164 16.08 17.61 -10.06
CA PRO A 164 17.06 18.65 -9.71
C PRO A 164 17.68 19.35 -10.93
N ASN A 165 17.69 18.70 -12.09
CA ASN A 165 18.20 19.25 -13.33
C ASN A 165 17.08 19.83 -14.21
N SER A 166 15.86 20.01 -13.70
CA SER A 166 14.73 20.49 -14.50
C SER A 166 15.01 21.84 -15.16
N VAL A 167 14.54 21.99 -16.40
CA VAL A 167 14.52 23.26 -17.13
C VAL A 167 13.32 24.14 -16.77
N VAL A 168 12.33 23.59 -16.05
CA VAL A 168 11.13 24.30 -15.63
C VAL A 168 11.49 25.37 -14.60
N GLY A 169 10.93 26.58 -14.78
CA GLY A 169 11.30 27.76 -13.99
C GLY A 169 12.55 28.50 -14.49
N ARG A 170 13.16 28.07 -15.62
CA ARG A 170 14.23 28.78 -16.32
C ARG A 170 13.72 29.45 -17.60
N SER A 171 14.55 30.22 -18.30
CA SER A 171 14.10 30.95 -19.51
C SER A 171 14.71 30.45 -20.81
N VAL A 172 13.87 30.30 -21.84
CA VAL A 172 14.29 30.19 -23.24
C VAL A 172 14.72 31.58 -23.73
N VAL A 173 15.85 31.67 -24.42
CA VAL A 173 16.44 32.90 -24.95
C VAL A 173 16.81 32.72 -26.41
N VAL A 174 16.35 33.64 -27.25
CA VAL A 174 16.76 33.80 -28.65
C VAL A 174 17.92 34.78 -28.69
N HIS A 175 19.00 34.45 -29.39
CA HIS A 175 20.19 35.27 -29.57
C HIS A 175 20.41 35.62 -31.03
N TYR A 176 21.10 36.74 -31.27
CA TYR A 176 21.78 37.03 -32.53
C TYR A 176 23.07 36.20 -32.66
N THR A 177 23.60 36.02 -33.87
CA THR A 177 24.87 35.28 -34.09
C THR A 177 26.10 35.89 -33.44
N ASN A 178 26.07 37.16 -33.06
CA ASN A 178 27.12 37.80 -32.27
C ASN A 178 27.03 37.47 -30.77
N GLY A 179 26.09 36.62 -30.36
CA GLY A 179 25.87 36.20 -28.96
C GLY A 179 25.02 37.16 -28.14
N SER A 180 24.55 38.28 -28.71
CA SER A 180 23.66 39.20 -27.98
C SER A 180 22.23 38.66 -27.90
N ARG A 181 21.59 38.84 -26.74
CA ARG A 181 20.23 38.35 -26.48
C ARG A 181 19.21 39.18 -27.25
N MET A 182 18.39 38.51 -28.05
CA MET A 182 17.27 39.12 -28.76
C MET A 182 16.01 39.13 -27.90
N ARG A 183 15.52 37.96 -27.45
CA ARG A 183 14.26 37.82 -26.69
C ARG A 183 14.35 36.68 -25.69
N CYS A 184 13.52 36.70 -24.66
CA CYS A 184 13.43 35.62 -23.69
C CYS A 184 12.00 35.39 -23.18
N ALA A 185 11.73 34.17 -22.71
CA ALA A 185 10.50 33.79 -22.00
C ALA A 185 10.78 32.66 -21.01
N ASP A 186 10.15 32.69 -19.85
CA ASP A 186 10.25 31.58 -18.88
C ASP A 186 9.49 30.35 -19.36
N ILE A 187 10.04 29.19 -19.04
CA ILE A 187 9.39 27.88 -19.16
C ILE A 187 8.48 27.74 -17.95
N LYS A 188 7.19 27.97 -18.17
CA LYS A 188 6.15 27.83 -17.15
C LYS A 188 5.33 26.59 -17.47
N ALA A 189 4.70 25.98 -16.45
CA ALA A 189 3.63 25.04 -16.73
C ALA A 189 2.61 25.76 -17.62
N ASP A 190 2.13 25.09 -18.66
CA ASP A 190 1.11 25.69 -19.50
C ASP A 190 -0.09 26.03 -18.61
N LYS A 191 -0.79 27.13 -18.91
CA LYS A 191 -1.92 27.60 -18.08
C LYS A 191 -3.07 26.61 -18.19
N ASP A 192 -2.95 25.48 -17.52
CA ASP A 192 -4.12 24.77 -17.07
C ASP A 192 -4.85 25.66 -16.07
N LYS A 193 -6.18 25.66 -16.15
CA LYS A 193 -7.02 26.58 -15.34
C LYS A 193 -6.96 26.27 -13.84
N ASP A 194 -6.33 25.15 -13.48
CA ASP A 194 -6.49 24.47 -12.20
C ASP A 194 -5.20 24.46 -11.35
N GLY A 195 -4.10 25.02 -11.86
CA GLY A 195 -2.80 25.06 -11.16
C GLY A 195 -2.54 26.41 -10.48
N HIS A 196 -2.35 26.40 -9.15
CA HIS A 196 -2.22 27.60 -8.34
C HIS A 196 -0.90 27.68 -7.57
N TRP A 197 -0.39 28.89 -7.38
CA TRP A 197 0.93 29.09 -6.75
C TRP A 197 0.86 29.19 -5.23
N ALA A 198 1.63 28.34 -4.56
CA ALA A 198 2.11 28.55 -3.20
C ALA A 198 3.47 29.27 -3.24
N LYS A 199 3.59 30.39 -2.51
CA LYS A 199 4.80 31.21 -2.47
C LYS A 199 5.19 31.48 -1.03
N ALA A 200 6.48 31.34 -0.74
CA ALA A 200 7.05 31.63 0.56
C ALA A 200 8.43 32.30 0.42
N LYS A 201 8.80 33.10 1.41
CA LYS A 201 10.03 33.89 1.39
C LYS A 201 10.66 33.95 2.77
N ALA A 202 11.98 33.77 2.80
CA ALA A 202 12.82 34.05 3.96
C ALA A 202 13.67 35.30 3.68
N VAL A 203 13.61 36.30 4.55
CA VAL A 203 14.30 37.58 4.40
C VAL A 203 15.43 37.67 5.41
N PHE A 204 16.67 37.81 4.93
CA PHE A 204 17.86 37.99 5.74
C PHE A 204 18.21 39.48 5.79
N ASN A 205 18.32 40.02 7.01
CA ASN A 205 18.47 41.46 7.29
C ASN A 205 19.60 41.77 8.29
N ARG A 206 20.50 40.82 8.54
CA ARG A 206 21.58 40.94 9.55
C ARG A 206 22.94 40.71 8.94
N THR A 207 23.60 39.60 9.29
CA THR A 207 24.94 39.24 8.80
C THR A 207 24.89 38.97 7.31
N LEU A 208 23.79 38.33 6.87
CA LEU A 208 23.45 38.19 5.48
C LEU A 208 22.37 39.21 5.12
N THR A 209 22.48 39.78 3.93
CA THR A 209 21.45 40.63 3.34
C THR A 209 20.93 39.97 2.07
N GLY A 210 19.62 39.82 1.97
CA GLY A 210 18.99 39.25 0.78
C GLY A 210 17.79 38.37 1.10
N THR A 211 17.41 37.52 0.14
CA THR A 211 16.18 36.73 0.24
C THR A 211 16.36 35.32 -0.33
N VAL A 212 15.66 34.36 0.26
CA VAL A 212 15.41 33.04 -0.34
C VAL A 212 13.93 32.93 -0.64
N THR A 213 13.57 32.80 -1.93
CA THR A 213 12.18 32.74 -2.39
C THR A 213 11.88 31.34 -2.88
N MET A 214 10.75 30.77 -2.45
CA MET A 214 10.32 29.43 -2.79
C MET A 214 8.96 29.49 -3.49
N ARG A 215 8.80 28.79 -4.61
CA ARG A 215 7.53 28.74 -5.36
C ARG A 215 7.21 27.32 -5.78
N GLN A 216 5.99 26.89 -5.51
CA GLN A 216 5.47 25.56 -5.84
C GLN A 216 4.07 25.72 -6.43
N GLN A 217 3.79 25.04 -7.54
CA GLN A 217 2.45 25.01 -8.11
C GLN A 217 1.70 23.80 -7.56
N ILE A 218 0.47 24.02 -7.10
CA ILE A 218 -0.44 23.02 -6.53
C ILE A 218 -1.65 22.91 -7.46
N PHE A 219 -2.03 21.69 -7.80
CA PHE A 219 -3.16 21.42 -8.66
C PHE A 219 -4.40 21.04 -7.84
N SER A 220 -5.58 21.15 -8.45
CA SER A 220 -6.86 20.85 -7.81
C SER A 220 -6.93 19.44 -7.20
N ASP A 221 -6.30 18.45 -7.85
CA ASP A 221 -6.19 17.05 -7.38
C ASP A 221 -5.27 16.86 -6.16
N GLY A 222 -4.60 17.91 -5.68
CA GLY A 222 -3.68 17.87 -4.55
C GLY A 222 -2.24 17.51 -4.88
N SER A 223 -1.94 17.22 -6.14
CA SER A 223 -0.57 17.07 -6.63
C SER A 223 0.16 18.42 -6.65
N SER A 224 1.49 18.36 -6.70
CA SER A 224 2.34 19.54 -6.72
C SER A 224 3.54 19.36 -7.63
N MET A 225 3.97 20.42 -8.29
CA MET A 225 5.25 20.45 -8.98
C MET A 225 6.43 20.46 -7.98
N ASP A 226 7.63 20.23 -8.49
CA ASP A 226 8.86 20.50 -7.76
C ASP A 226 8.91 21.96 -7.29
N THR A 227 9.50 22.18 -6.12
CA THR A 227 9.64 23.52 -5.55
C THR A 227 10.84 24.21 -6.16
N THR A 228 10.59 25.32 -6.84
CA THR A 228 11.66 26.21 -7.30
C THR A 228 12.15 27.08 -6.15
N VAL A 229 13.47 27.13 -5.94
CA VAL A 229 14.12 27.88 -4.86
C VAL A 229 15.13 28.84 -5.45
N GLU A 230 14.89 30.13 -5.25
CA GLU A 230 15.75 31.21 -5.68
C GLU A 230 16.47 31.80 -4.47
N VAL A 231 17.80 31.72 -4.49
CA VAL A 231 18.68 32.21 -3.43
C VAL A 231 19.41 33.45 -3.92
N ALA A 232 19.15 34.59 -3.27
CA ALA A 232 19.83 35.86 -3.53
C ALA A 232 20.35 36.41 -2.21
N LEU A 233 21.47 35.87 -1.72
CA LEU A 233 22.09 36.25 -0.44
C LEU A 233 23.48 36.83 -0.66
N LEU A 234 23.82 37.86 0.12
CA LEU A 234 25.14 38.47 0.16
C LEU A 234 25.65 38.57 1.60
N SER A 235 26.95 38.36 1.78
CA SER A 235 27.67 38.67 3.02
C SER A 235 28.23 40.09 2.97
N ALA A 236 28.08 40.85 4.07
CA ALA A 236 28.67 42.18 4.20
C ALA A 236 30.18 42.16 4.54
N GLU A 237 30.71 41.03 5.03
CA GLU A 237 32.13 40.85 5.40
C GLU A 237 32.89 40.01 4.36
N GLU A 238 34.18 40.29 4.16
CA GLU A 238 35.08 39.46 3.32
C GLU A 238 35.18 38.05 3.91
N VAL A 239 34.46 37.09 3.32
CA VAL A 239 34.48 35.71 3.85
C VAL A 239 35.65 34.93 3.25
N THR A 240 36.62 34.60 4.11
CA THR A 240 37.86 33.89 3.75
C THR A 240 37.67 32.39 3.51
N THR A 241 36.53 31.81 3.88
CA THR A 241 36.20 30.37 3.76
C THR A 241 34.94 30.16 2.92
N ARG A 242 34.97 29.19 1.98
CA ARG A 242 33.95 29.04 0.91
C ARG A 242 32.95 27.88 1.10
N ASN A 243 32.82 27.30 2.30
CA ASN A 243 31.96 26.13 2.53
C ASN A 243 30.66 26.52 3.25
N PHE A 244 29.79 27.25 2.55
CA PHE A 244 28.48 27.61 3.09
C PHE A 244 27.46 26.51 2.84
N SER A 245 26.63 26.25 3.85
CA SER A 245 25.51 25.34 3.76
C SER A 245 24.24 25.92 4.37
N MET A 246 23.10 25.32 4.07
CA MET A 246 21.79 25.78 4.49
C MET A 246 20.91 24.59 4.86
N TYR A 247 20.13 24.75 5.92
CA TYR A 247 19.15 23.75 6.35
C TYR A 247 17.92 24.40 6.99
N ILE A 248 16.83 23.66 7.05
CA ILE A 248 15.54 24.08 7.62
C ILE A 248 15.34 23.39 8.96
N THR A 249 14.90 24.15 9.95
CA THR A 249 14.70 23.69 11.32
C THR A 249 13.32 23.08 11.51
N THR A 250 13.16 22.25 12.55
CA THR A 250 11.86 21.66 12.87
C THR A 250 10.86 22.72 13.29
N ASP A 251 11.25 23.64 14.17
CA ASP A 251 10.36 24.69 14.67
C ASP A 251 10.78 26.09 14.22
N GLN A 252 9.87 27.04 14.34
CA GLN A 252 10.16 28.47 14.20
C GLN A 252 11.00 28.92 15.41
N ILE A 253 12.24 29.34 15.15
CA ILE A 253 13.18 29.77 16.19
C ILE A 253 13.05 31.28 16.46
N GLY A 254 12.63 32.04 15.44
CA GLY A 254 12.53 33.50 15.46
C GLY A 254 13.89 34.17 15.22
N GLU A 255 13.87 35.34 14.56
CA GLU A 255 15.08 36.04 14.12
C GLU A 255 16.08 36.28 15.28
N GLN A 256 15.63 36.55 16.51
CA GLN A 256 16.54 36.87 17.63
C GLN A 256 17.27 35.66 18.26
N ARG A 257 17.01 34.41 17.84
CA ARG A 257 17.52 33.20 18.51
C ARG A 257 18.28 32.22 17.61
N CYS A 258 18.91 32.68 16.52
CA CYS A 258 19.67 31.81 15.59
C CYS A 258 20.75 30.91 16.23
N SER A 259 21.17 31.19 17.46
CA SER A 259 22.13 30.37 18.20
C SER A 259 21.52 29.11 18.85
N GLN A 260 20.19 28.94 18.82
CA GLN A 260 19.52 27.73 19.34
C GLN A 260 19.40 26.68 18.23
N ASN A 261 19.87 25.46 18.49
CA ASN A 261 19.83 24.36 17.53
C ASN A 261 18.40 23.79 17.44
N GLY A 262 17.54 24.33 16.57
CA GLY A 262 16.12 23.93 16.46
C GLY A 262 15.85 22.60 15.74
N GLY A 263 16.85 21.73 15.66
CA GLY A 263 16.77 20.40 15.04
C GLY A 263 16.56 20.43 13.53
N LEU A 264 17.23 19.55 12.79
CA LEU A 264 17.01 19.43 11.34
C LEU A 264 15.57 18.95 11.06
N TYR A 265 14.84 19.64 10.19
CA TYR A 265 13.49 19.23 9.82
C TYR A 265 13.52 17.89 9.09
N ASN A 266 12.95 16.85 9.71
CA ASN A 266 13.03 15.50 9.21
C ASN A 266 11.73 14.71 9.46
N PRO A 267 10.61 15.11 8.80
CA PRO A 267 9.29 14.55 9.08
C PRO A 267 9.17 13.06 8.75
N PHE A 268 10.06 12.52 7.92
CA PHE A 268 10.08 11.10 7.50
C PHE A 268 11.16 10.27 8.23
N ASN A 269 11.78 10.84 9.28
CA ASN A 269 12.80 10.19 10.10
C ASN A 269 13.97 9.58 9.29
N MET A 270 14.45 10.31 8.29
CA MET A 270 15.59 9.94 7.43
C MET A 270 16.91 9.97 8.20
N THR A 271 17.86 9.10 7.86
CA THR A 271 19.21 9.11 8.44
C THR A 271 19.93 10.40 8.07
N ILE A 272 20.27 11.24 9.06
CA ILE A 272 20.83 12.59 8.88
C ILE A 272 22.17 12.58 8.10
N THR A 273 22.91 11.47 8.17
CA THR A 273 24.21 11.29 7.52
C THR A 273 24.23 10.11 6.54
N SER A 274 23.10 9.85 5.86
CA SER A 274 23.08 8.78 4.85
C SER A 274 24.16 9.02 3.79
N PRO A 275 25.04 8.04 3.51
CA PRO A 275 26.04 8.18 2.45
C PRO A 275 25.41 8.25 1.05
N THR A 276 24.12 7.93 0.94
CA THR A 276 23.35 8.00 -0.31
C THR A 276 22.62 9.33 -0.50
N CYS A 277 22.59 10.22 0.50
CA CYS A 277 22.00 11.55 0.34
C CYS A 277 22.83 12.38 -0.65
N SER A 278 22.23 12.70 -1.80
CA SER A 278 22.87 13.50 -2.86
C SER A 278 21.83 14.10 -3.80
N ILE A 279 22.26 14.98 -4.71
CA ILE A 279 21.43 15.50 -5.81
C ILE A 279 20.84 14.39 -6.70
N TYR A 280 21.52 13.24 -6.83
CA TYR A 280 21.03 12.10 -7.62
C TYR A 280 20.15 11.13 -6.83
N SER A 281 20.03 11.32 -5.52
CA SER A 281 19.19 10.50 -4.64
C SER A 281 18.56 11.39 -3.57
N PRO A 282 17.77 12.41 -3.97
CA PRO A 282 17.25 13.42 -3.05
C PRO A 282 16.31 12.82 -2.00
N LEU A 283 15.61 11.72 -2.34
CA LEU A 283 14.74 10.97 -1.43
C LEU A 283 15.50 10.22 -0.31
N SER A 284 16.84 10.14 -0.38
CA SER A 284 17.68 9.65 0.73
C SER A 284 18.07 10.75 1.72
N CYS A 285 17.70 12.00 1.46
CA CYS A 285 18.04 13.16 2.29
C CYS A 285 16.89 13.56 3.22
N PRO A 286 17.16 13.99 4.46
CA PRO A 286 16.17 14.66 5.30
C PRO A 286 15.57 15.89 4.59
N VAL A 287 14.26 16.12 4.68
CA VAL A 287 13.56 17.24 4.00
C VAL A 287 14.20 18.60 4.30
N GLY A 288 14.66 18.83 5.53
CA GLY A 288 15.31 20.06 5.95
C GLY A 288 16.77 20.20 5.52
N GLU A 289 17.41 19.16 4.97
CA GLU A 289 18.81 19.24 4.53
C GLU A 289 18.87 19.71 3.07
N PHE A 290 19.32 20.95 2.86
CA PHE A 290 19.25 21.60 1.55
C PHE A 290 20.57 21.47 0.77
N SER A 291 21.71 21.64 1.43
CA SER A 291 23.00 21.76 0.74
C SER A 291 23.53 20.44 0.19
N MET A 292 23.23 19.32 0.84
CA MET A 292 23.56 18.00 0.27
C MET A 292 22.72 17.64 -0.96
N ARG A 293 21.55 18.28 -1.13
CA ARG A 293 20.64 18.05 -2.26
C ARG A 293 20.88 18.95 -3.46
N GLN A 294 21.23 20.22 -3.23
CA GLN A 294 21.17 21.26 -4.27
C GLN A 294 22.53 21.87 -4.64
N SER A 295 23.63 21.46 -3.98
CA SER A 295 25.00 22.00 -4.02
C SER A 295 25.31 23.06 -2.96
N ALA A 296 26.60 23.42 -2.84
CA ALA A 296 27.08 24.38 -1.84
C ALA A 296 26.47 25.76 -2.06
N LEU A 297 26.13 26.44 -0.95
CA LEU A 297 25.58 27.77 -0.99
C LEU A 297 26.67 28.77 -1.40
N SER A 298 26.31 29.71 -2.27
CA SER A 298 27.13 30.86 -2.61
C SER A 298 26.55 32.12 -2.00
N LEU A 299 27.43 32.94 -1.41
CA LEU A 299 27.09 34.27 -0.91
C LEU A 299 27.63 35.40 -1.80
N THR A 300 28.10 35.05 -3.01
CA THR A 300 28.66 36.01 -3.99
C THR A 300 27.84 36.10 -5.26
N HIS A 301 26.97 35.13 -5.52
CA HIS A 301 26.10 35.10 -6.69
C HIS A 301 24.75 34.50 -6.37
N ARG A 302 23.75 34.86 -7.18
CA ARG A 302 22.41 34.28 -7.14
C ARG A 302 22.50 32.80 -7.49
N GLN A 303 21.65 31.97 -6.89
CA GLN A 303 21.50 30.57 -7.24
C GLN A 303 20.02 30.24 -7.43
N PHE A 304 19.74 29.30 -8.34
CA PHE A 304 18.38 28.80 -8.61
C PHE A 304 18.40 27.28 -8.63
N PHE A 305 17.53 26.70 -7.82
CA PHE A 305 17.43 25.27 -7.58
C PHE A 305 16.00 24.77 -7.84
N THR A 306 15.90 23.49 -8.21
CA THR A 306 14.62 22.77 -8.27
C THR A 306 14.69 21.63 -7.26
N ASP A 307 13.83 21.66 -6.24
CA ASP A 307 13.80 20.67 -5.17
C ASP A 307 12.53 19.84 -5.23
N SER A 308 12.69 18.54 -5.46
CA SER A 308 11.58 17.59 -5.64
C SER A 308 10.98 17.08 -4.34
N ILE A 309 11.54 17.43 -3.17
CA ILE A 309 11.08 16.92 -1.88
C ILE A 309 10.82 18.01 -0.84
N LEU A 310 10.80 19.28 -1.25
CA LEU A 310 10.57 20.44 -0.39
C LEU A 310 9.11 20.91 -0.48
N PRO A 311 8.20 20.48 0.41
CA PRO A 311 6.79 20.87 0.34
C PRO A 311 6.55 22.30 0.84
N LEU A 312 5.87 23.14 0.05
CA LEU A 312 5.34 24.43 0.50
C LEU A 312 3.93 24.34 1.04
N THR A 313 3.16 23.30 0.69
CA THR A 313 1.79 23.09 1.17
C THR A 313 1.61 21.76 1.91
N GLY A 314 0.42 21.53 2.44
CA GLY A 314 0.09 20.31 3.17
C GLY A 314 0.68 20.26 4.58
N ASP A 315 0.54 19.09 5.24
CA ASP A 315 0.89 18.94 6.66
C ASP A 315 2.41 18.96 6.93
N PHE A 316 3.21 18.71 5.90
CA PHE A 316 4.67 18.74 5.99
C PHE A 316 5.30 20.04 5.48
N THR A 317 4.49 21.09 5.26
CA THR A 317 4.99 22.39 4.77
C THR A 317 6.21 22.91 5.55
N VAL A 318 7.16 23.49 4.82
CA VAL A 318 8.31 24.21 5.41
C VAL A 318 8.00 25.66 5.76
N VAL A 319 6.82 26.16 5.39
CA VAL A 319 6.37 27.51 5.76
C VAL A 319 6.11 27.56 7.26
N ARG A 320 6.51 28.67 7.92
CA ARG A 320 6.61 28.84 9.38
C ARG A 320 7.71 28.00 10.06
N ARG A 321 8.74 27.60 9.32
CA ARG A 321 10.00 27.07 9.88
C ARG A 321 11.14 28.05 9.65
N THR A 322 12.31 27.83 10.26
CA THR A 322 13.47 28.73 10.12
C THR A 322 14.49 28.14 9.16
N LEU A 323 14.96 28.96 8.22
CA LEU A 323 16.07 28.65 7.32
C LEU A 323 17.37 29.16 7.95
N VAL A 324 18.34 28.28 8.14
CA VAL A 324 19.61 28.57 8.82
C VAL A 324 20.77 28.40 7.86
N VAL A 325 21.66 29.41 7.80
CA VAL A 325 22.88 29.39 7.01
C VAL A 325 24.09 29.12 7.90
N LYS A 326 24.94 28.19 7.50
CA LYS A 326 26.17 27.77 8.19
C LYS A 326 27.41 28.00 7.34
N ASN A 327 28.55 28.16 8.00
CA ASN A 327 29.89 28.05 7.42
C ASN A 327 30.67 27.03 8.24
N GLY A 328 30.91 25.85 7.65
CA GLY A 328 31.32 24.67 8.42
C GLY A 328 30.27 24.35 9.50
N ASP A 329 30.70 24.24 10.75
CA ASP A 329 29.82 23.94 11.88
C ASP A 329 29.19 25.19 12.54
N SER A 330 29.60 26.39 12.12
CA SER A 330 29.15 27.65 12.73
C SER A 330 27.93 28.24 12.01
N ILE A 331 26.90 28.61 12.77
CA ILE A 331 25.73 29.32 12.24
C ILE A 331 26.10 30.78 11.98
N ILE A 332 25.84 31.26 10.76
CA ILE A 332 26.11 32.64 10.32
C ILE A 332 24.88 33.53 10.54
N ASP A 333 23.73 33.08 10.04
CA ASP A 333 22.47 33.82 10.10
C ASP A 333 21.29 32.87 9.92
N CYS A 334 20.09 33.34 10.26
CA CYS A 334 18.86 32.60 10.05
C CYS A 334 17.68 33.54 9.79
N ALA A 335 16.68 33.04 9.05
CA ALA A 335 15.46 33.77 8.73
C ALA A 335 14.27 32.83 8.70
N ASP A 336 13.11 33.28 9.18
CA ASP A 336 11.88 32.49 9.14
C ASP A 336 11.31 32.46 7.71
N ILE A 337 10.82 31.30 7.30
CA ILE A 337 10.14 31.10 6.01
C ILE A 337 8.69 31.55 6.20
N LEU A 338 8.35 32.72 5.66
CA LEU A 338 7.02 33.31 5.79
C LEU A 338 6.21 33.14 4.51
N PRO A 339 4.88 32.98 4.60
CA PRO A 339 4.02 32.91 3.41
C PRO A 339 4.00 34.26 2.69
N GLU A 340 4.25 34.27 1.38
CA GLU A 340 3.87 35.38 0.49
C GLU A 340 2.47 35.16 -0.10
N SER A 341 2.05 33.89 -0.19
CA SER A 341 0.67 33.52 -0.51
C SER A 341 -0.34 34.06 0.51
N PRO A 342 -1.60 34.31 0.11
CA PRO A 342 -2.64 34.77 1.02
C PRO A 342 -2.74 33.87 2.25
N SER A 343 -2.65 34.46 3.44
CA SER A 343 -2.70 33.73 4.70
C SER A 343 -3.50 34.51 5.74
N ALA A 344 -4.16 33.77 6.63
CA ALA A 344 -5.01 34.34 7.66
C ALA A 344 -4.97 33.51 8.94
N GLU A 345 -5.49 34.10 10.01
CA GLU A 345 -5.65 33.47 11.30
C GLU A 345 -7.13 33.44 11.66
N GLN A 346 -7.59 32.28 12.14
CA GLN A 346 -8.97 32.03 12.55
C GLN A 346 -9.00 31.72 14.05
N SER A 347 -9.65 32.56 14.85
CA SER A 347 -9.78 32.38 16.30
C SER A 347 -11.21 32.04 16.71
N PHE A 348 -11.43 30.91 17.38
CA PHE A 348 -12.76 30.41 17.75
C PHE A 348 -12.77 29.77 19.14
N GLN A 349 -13.94 29.48 19.70
CA GLN A 349 -14.05 28.78 20.97
C GLN A 349 -13.46 27.38 20.86
N LYS A 350 -12.77 26.93 21.91
CA LYS A 350 -12.13 25.61 21.91
C LYS A 350 -13.16 24.52 21.61
N VAL A 351 -12.93 23.75 20.55
CA VAL A 351 -13.76 22.59 20.20
C VAL A 351 -13.22 21.33 20.89
N PRO A 352 -14.08 20.35 21.25
CA PRO A 352 -13.65 19.12 21.91
C PRO A 352 -12.63 18.31 21.10
N GLN A 353 -12.78 18.29 19.77
CA GLN A 353 -11.87 17.67 18.82
C GLN A 353 -11.72 18.57 17.59
N PHE A 354 -10.50 19.05 17.34
CA PHE A 354 -10.20 19.87 16.16
C PHE A 354 -9.85 18.96 14.98
N SER A 355 -10.64 19.00 13.91
CA SER A 355 -10.34 18.28 12.67
C SER A 355 -9.67 19.21 11.66
N ARG A 356 -8.41 18.91 11.31
CA ARG A 356 -7.66 19.63 10.26
C ARG A 356 -8.37 19.55 8.91
N TYR A 357 -8.94 18.38 8.59
CA TYR A 357 -9.71 18.18 7.36
C TYR A 357 -10.97 19.05 7.33
N ASP A 358 -11.79 19.01 8.39
CA ASP A 358 -13.03 19.78 8.45
C ASP A 358 -12.76 21.29 8.41
N PHE A 359 -11.71 21.75 9.10
CA PHE A 359 -11.28 23.15 9.04
C PHE A 359 -10.91 23.57 7.61
N ARG A 360 -10.03 22.81 6.93
CA ARG A 360 -9.61 23.09 5.55
C ARG A 360 -10.79 23.09 4.58
N LYS A 361 -11.68 22.09 4.70
CA LYS A 361 -12.89 21.97 3.88
C LYS A 361 -13.81 23.18 4.02
N ARG A 362 -13.98 23.68 5.25
CA ARG A 362 -14.83 24.86 5.49
C ARG A 362 -14.23 26.14 4.95
N VAL A 363 -12.93 26.36 5.13
CA VAL A 363 -12.21 27.49 4.52
C VAL A 363 -12.35 27.44 2.99
N ALA A 364 -12.09 26.28 2.39
CA ALA A 364 -12.25 26.03 0.96
C ALA A 364 -13.68 26.36 0.48
N ASN A 365 -14.71 25.89 1.19
CA ASN A 365 -16.12 26.17 0.89
C ASN A 365 -16.53 27.64 1.01
N VAL A 366 -15.90 28.41 1.90
CA VAL A 366 -16.13 29.87 1.99
C VAL A 366 -15.55 30.57 0.78
N LEU A 367 -14.32 30.20 0.43
CA LEU A 367 -13.52 30.86 -0.60
C LEU A 367 -13.78 30.35 -2.02
N GLN A 368 -14.57 29.28 -2.16
CA GLN A 368 -14.80 28.58 -3.43
C GLN A 368 -13.49 28.06 -4.03
N LEU A 369 -12.68 27.45 -3.17
CA LEU A 369 -11.42 26.80 -3.51
C LEU A 369 -11.52 25.30 -3.27
N GLU A 370 -10.55 24.55 -3.77
CA GLU A 370 -10.35 23.15 -3.41
C GLU A 370 -9.63 23.00 -2.06
N ILE A 371 -9.87 21.88 -1.38
CA ILE A 371 -9.26 21.60 -0.06
C ILE A 371 -7.73 21.49 -0.14
N SER A 372 -7.20 21.01 -1.27
CA SER A 372 -5.78 20.92 -1.60
C SER A 372 -5.08 22.29 -1.54
N GLN A 373 -5.81 23.37 -1.83
CA GLN A 373 -5.29 24.73 -1.84
C GLN A 373 -5.20 25.35 -0.44
N VAL A 374 -5.81 24.76 0.58
CA VAL A 374 -5.79 25.28 1.95
C VAL A 374 -4.76 24.51 2.78
N THR A 375 -3.74 25.20 3.30
CA THR A 375 -2.70 24.60 4.17
C THR A 375 -2.79 25.18 5.58
N ILE A 376 -2.97 24.32 6.59
CA ILE A 376 -2.87 24.74 8.01
C ILE A 376 -1.39 24.83 8.39
N LEU A 377 -0.95 26.00 8.84
CA LEU A 377 0.45 26.26 9.14
C LEU A 377 0.89 25.59 10.46
N PRO A 378 2.17 25.20 10.57
CA PRO A 378 2.75 24.65 11.79
C PRO A 378 2.46 25.48 13.05
N GLY A 379 2.33 24.80 14.18
CA GLY A 379 1.94 25.41 15.46
C GLY A 379 0.43 25.62 15.64
N SER A 380 -0.41 25.22 14.67
CA SER A 380 -1.87 25.30 14.75
C SER A 380 -2.56 23.94 14.95
N PRO A 381 -3.62 23.84 15.77
CA PRO A 381 -4.24 24.91 16.55
C PRO A 381 -3.44 25.29 17.80
N GLN A 382 -3.23 26.58 18.03
CA GLN A 382 -2.81 27.09 19.33
C GLN A 382 -4.03 27.14 20.24
N SER A 383 -3.96 26.50 21.42
CA SER A 383 -5.08 26.41 22.35
C SER A 383 -4.76 27.08 23.67
N ASN A 384 -5.70 27.86 24.20
CA ASN A 384 -5.71 28.28 25.61
C ASN A 384 -6.91 27.63 26.34
N GLU A 385 -7.25 28.08 27.56
CA GLU A 385 -8.31 27.45 28.36
C GLU A 385 -9.69 27.47 27.67
N THR A 386 -10.00 28.51 26.89
CA THR A 386 -11.35 28.73 26.32
C THR A 386 -11.38 28.87 24.80
N CYS A 387 -10.23 29.11 24.15
CA CYS A 387 -10.13 29.50 22.75
C CYS A 387 -9.05 28.71 22.01
N GLN A 388 -9.27 28.55 20.72
CA GLN A 388 -8.35 27.97 19.75
C GLN A 388 -8.09 28.93 18.61
N ARG A 389 -6.88 28.88 18.08
CA ARG A 389 -6.40 29.75 17.01
C ARG A 389 -5.69 28.91 15.96
N VAL A 390 -6.08 29.08 14.70
CA VAL A 390 -5.53 28.34 13.56
C VAL A 390 -5.02 29.33 12.52
N SER A 391 -3.74 29.29 12.22
CA SER A 391 -3.15 30.01 11.09
C SER A 391 -3.15 29.11 9.85
N PHE A 392 -3.55 29.65 8.70
CA PHE A 392 -3.59 28.92 7.44
C PHE A 392 -3.11 29.80 6.26
N MET A 393 -2.70 29.16 5.19
CA MET A 393 -2.21 29.73 3.93
C MET A 393 -2.97 29.13 2.75
N LEU A 394 -3.10 29.89 1.66
CA LEU A 394 -3.81 29.50 0.45
C LEU A 394 -2.87 29.45 -0.76
N ALA A 395 -2.87 28.34 -1.49
CA ALA A 395 -2.32 28.27 -2.85
C ALA A 395 -3.39 28.76 -3.84
N ALA A 396 -3.71 30.06 -3.82
CA ALA A 396 -4.67 30.71 -4.70
C ALA A 396 -4.54 32.24 -4.63
N ASP A 397 -4.91 32.95 -5.69
CA ASP A 397 -5.01 34.41 -5.70
C ASP A 397 -6.39 34.84 -5.18
N VAL A 398 -6.50 35.11 -3.87
CA VAL A 398 -7.74 35.51 -3.19
C VAL A 398 -7.66 36.96 -2.75
N SER A 399 -8.70 37.76 -3.04
CA SER A 399 -8.76 39.15 -2.59
C SER A 399 -8.79 39.24 -1.05
N PRO A 400 -8.18 40.27 -0.43
CA PRO A 400 -8.18 40.42 1.02
C PRO A 400 -9.59 40.45 1.64
N ALA A 401 -10.57 41.04 0.96
CA ALA A 401 -11.96 41.08 1.43
C ALA A 401 -12.62 39.69 1.45
N LEU A 402 -12.35 38.86 0.43
CA LEU A 402 -12.85 37.49 0.38
C LEU A 402 -12.17 36.60 1.43
N LEU A 403 -10.86 36.78 1.65
CA LEU A 403 -10.12 36.09 2.71
C LEU A 403 -10.65 36.44 4.11
N GLU A 404 -10.90 37.73 4.37
CA GLU A 404 -11.49 38.18 5.64
C GLU A 404 -12.91 37.63 5.86
N SER A 405 -13.66 37.32 4.80
CA SER A 405 -15.01 36.74 4.92
C SER A 405 -15.03 35.37 5.62
N VAL A 406 -13.90 34.64 5.62
CA VAL A 406 -13.74 33.37 6.34
C VAL A 406 -14.04 33.55 7.82
N LYS A 407 -13.59 34.64 8.42
CA LYS A 407 -13.76 34.89 9.85
C LYS A 407 -15.20 34.85 10.30
N THR A 408 -16.08 35.52 9.55
CA THR A 408 -17.48 35.73 9.95
C THR A 408 -18.47 34.81 9.25
N SER A 409 -18.04 33.95 8.33
CA SER A 409 -18.94 33.12 7.53
C SER A 409 -19.63 32.04 8.35
N GLU A 410 -20.95 31.89 8.18
CA GLU A 410 -21.72 30.79 8.80
C GLU A 410 -21.24 29.40 8.32
N LYS A 411 -20.65 29.31 7.12
CA LYS A 411 -20.10 28.05 6.59
C LYS A 411 -18.95 27.50 7.44
N MET A 412 -18.27 28.36 8.21
CA MET A 412 -17.23 27.93 9.15
C MET A 412 -17.77 27.13 10.34
N GLY A 413 -19.08 27.14 10.59
CA GLY A 413 -19.71 26.34 11.65
C GLY A 413 -19.03 26.55 13.01
N PRO A 414 -18.48 25.48 13.65
CA PRO A 414 -17.84 25.60 14.96
C PRO A 414 -16.53 26.41 14.95
N TYR A 415 -15.94 26.66 13.78
CA TYR A 415 -14.69 27.43 13.64
C TYR A 415 -14.94 28.91 13.30
N LYS A 416 -16.21 29.33 13.24
CA LYS A 416 -16.57 30.73 13.02
C LYS A 416 -15.95 31.60 14.11
N GLU A 417 -15.46 32.78 13.73
CA GLU A 417 -14.78 33.66 14.67
C GLU A 417 -15.73 34.11 15.77
N THR A 418 -15.27 33.98 17.01
CA THR A 418 -16.02 34.37 18.21
C THR A 418 -15.24 35.44 18.98
N SER A 419 -15.82 36.00 20.03
CA SER A 419 -15.21 37.03 20.90
C SER A 419 -13.97 36.56 21.69
N CYS A 420 -13.35 35.45 21.28
CA CYS A 420 -12.01 35.01 21.68
C CYS A 420 -10.89 36.03 21.39
N LEU A 421 -11.19 37.18 20.77
CA LEU A 421 -10.28 38.30 20.58
C LEU A 421 -10.71 39.54 21.38
N ARG A 422 -10.08 39.76 22.54
CA ARG A 422 -9.63 41.10 23.00
C ARG A 422 -8.68 41.02 24.20
N ALA A 423 -7.44 40.62 23.93
CA ALA A 423 -6.20 41.07 24.61
C ALA A 423 -5.04 40.43 23.82
N ALA A 424 -4.10 41.12 23.18
CA ALA A 424 -3.71 42.51 23.16
C ALA A 424 -3.28 42.87 21.73
N GLY A 425 -3.70 44.05 21.25
CA GLY A 425 -3.08 44.67 20.09
C GLY A 425 -2.20 45.81 20.57
N VAL A 426 -0.94 45.86 20.15
CA VAL A 426 -0.23 47.14 20.01
C VAL A 426 0.63 47.09 18.75
N LEU A 427 0.22 47.91 17.79
CA LEU A 427 1.05 48.46 16.73
C LEU A 427 2.36 49.01 17.32
N LEU A 428 3.51 48.61 16.77
CA LEU A 428 4.74 49.39 16.88
C LEU A 428 5.24 49.75 15.48
N GLN A 429 5.05 51.02 15.14
CA GLN A 429 6.10 51.87 14.58
C GLN A 429 6.58 52.82 15.71
N PRO A 430 7.81 53.37 15.65
CA PRO A 430 8.76 53.21 16.75
C PRO A 430 9.04 54.46 17.61
N TRP A 431 9.68 54.21 18.77
CA TRP A 431 10.56 55.06 19.60
C TRP A 431 10.10 55.54 21.00
N ARG A 432 11.06 55.35 21.94
CA ARG A 432 11.38 56.02 23.22
C ARG A 432 10.94 55.39 24.57
N LEU A 433 11.95 54.77 25.20
CA LEU A 433 12.47 54.96 26.57
C LEU A 433 11.59 54.79 27.83
N LEU A 434 12.11 53.91 28.70
CA LEU A 434 12.36 54.05 30.16
C LEU A 434 11.27 53.76 31.22
N ILE A 435 11.71 52.90 32.17
CA ILE A 435 11.46 52.85 33.63
C ILE A 435 10.22 52.09 34.14
N ALA A 436 10.49 50.83 34.52
CA ALA A 436 10.51 50.27 35.87
C ALA A 436 9.33 50.43 36.88
N PHE A 437 9.15 49.29 37.58
CA PHE A 437 8.85 49.09 39.01
C PHE A 437 7.42 48.85 39.51
N THR A 438 7.37 47.76 40.30
CA THR A 438 6.51 47.45 41.47
C THR A 438 5.02 47.19 41.23
N ALA A 439 4.33 46.35 42.00
CA ALA A 439 4.64 45.28 42.96
C ALA A 439 3.28 44.76 43.45
N ALA A 440 3.26 43.49 43.90
CA ALA A 440 2.50 42.99 45.05
C ALA A 440 0.95 43.02 44.97
N ALA A 441 0.20 42.12 45.60
CA ALA A 441 0.44 40.85 46.29
C ALA A 441 -0.95 40.36 46.79
N GLU A 442 -0.94 39.16 47.37
CA GLU A 442 -1.91 38.66 48.37
C GLU A 442 -3.21 38.03 47.83
N ARG A 443 -3.72 36.89 48.34
CA ARG A 443 -3.36 35.99 49.47
C ARG A 443 -4.23 34.72 49.35
N ARG A 444 -3.65 33.56 49.75
CA ARG A 444 -4.12 32.49 50.69
C ARG A 444 -5.63 32.15 50.76
N ALA A 445 -6.12 30.93 51.01
CA ALA A 445 -5.62 29.64 51.54
C ALA A 445 -6.82 28.66 51.43
N HIS A 446 -6.68 27.43 50.91
CA HIS A 446 -6.35 26.15 51.59
C HIS A 446 -7.50 25.40 52.32
N PHE A 447 -7.61 24.11 51.95
CA PHE A 447 -7.99 22.90 52.73
C PHE A 447 -9.41 22.30 52.68
N ASN A 448 -9.47 21.13 52.01
CA ASN A 448 -10.12 19.83 52.29
C ASN A 448 -11.37 19.74 53.18
N HIS A 449 -12.39 19.00 52.70
CA HIS A 449 -12.72 17.67 53.26
C HIS A 449 -13.60 16.81 52.33
N LYS A 450 -13.38 15.49 52.42
CA LYS A 450 -14.14 14.36 51.83
C LYS A 450 -15.63 14.35 52.21
N THR A 451 -16.47 13.84 51.30
CA THR A 451 -17.63 12.97 51.60
C THR A 451 -18.06 12.17 50.36
N GLU A 452 -18.29 10.87 50.56
CA GLU A 452 -18.82 9.88 49.61
C GLU A 452 -20.28 10.16 49.22
N ARG A 453 -20.70 9.80 47.98
CA ARG A 453 -21.84 8.89 47.72
C ARG A 453 -22.30 8.76 46.25
N PHE A 454 -22.60 7.50 45.88
CA PHE A 454 -23.57 6.96 44.89
C PHE A 454 -23.28 7.09 43.38
N GLU A 455 -22.74 6.00 42.81
CA GLU A 455 -22.85 5.64 41.39
C GLU A 455 -24.22 5.02 41.05
N PRO A 456 -24.79 5.33 39.88
CA PRO A 456 -25.68 4.42 39.16
C PRO A 456 -24.86 3.63 38.13
N GLN A 457 -24.78 2.31 38.31
CA GLN A 457 -24.20 1.36 37.37
C GLN A 457 -24.85 1.50 35.98
N ARG A 458 -24.05 1.86 34.98
CA ARG A 458 -24.29 1.51 33.57
C ARG A 458 -23.48 0.23 33.29
N PRO A 459 -24.01 -0.74 32.53
CA PRO A 459 -23.23 -1.88 32.11
C PRO A 459 -22.19 -1.40 31.09
N ASP A 460 -20.98 -1.21 31.56
CA ASP A 460 -19.79 -1.08 30.74
C ASP A 460 -19.28 -2.51 30.49
N THR A 461 -19.53 -3.03 29.30
CA THR A 461 -18.93 -4.29 28.84
C THR A 461 -18.34 -4.06 27.46
N THR A 462 -17.31 -3.23 27.41
CA THR A 462 -16.25 -3.36 26.39
C THR A 462 -15.53 -4.70 26.60
N MET A 463 -15.20 -5.45 25.54
CA MET A 463 -14.39 -6.67 25.63
C MET A 463 -13.16 -6.44 26.51
N SER A 464 -13.13 -7.06 27.68
CA SER A 464 -11.92 -7.06 28.50
C SER A 464 -10.91 -7.98 27.82
N PRO A 465 -9.70 -7.50 27.47
CA PRO A 465 -8.68 -8.34 26.88
C PRO A 465 -8.37 -9.51 27.81
N LYS A 466 -8.00 -10.66 27.24
CA LYS A 466 -7.61 -11.84 28.03
C LYS A 466 -6.43 -11.44 28.91
N ILE A 467 -6.54 -11.62 30.23
CA ILE A 467 -5.44 -11.35 31.15
C ILE A 467 -4.42 -12.49 31.03
N THR A 468 -3.29 -12.22 30.38
CA THR A 468 -2.27 -13.22 30.02
C THR A 468 -1.05 -13.22 30.94
N GLY A 469 -1.00 -12.33 31.93
CA GLY A 469 0.16 -12.17 32.83
C GLY A 469 0.60 -13.47 33.52
N GLU A 470 -0.35 -14.28 34.02
CA GLU A 470 -0.04 -15.58 34.64
C GLU A 470 0.41 -16.62 33.62
N LEU A 471 -0.20 -16.66 32.43
CA LEU A 471 0.19 -17.58 31.35
C LEU A 471 1.62 -17.30 30.87
N LEU A 472 1.98 -16.02 30.69
CA LEU A 472 3.34 -15.59 30.36
C LEU A 472 4.34 -15.95 31.46
N ARG A 473 3.94 -15.84 32.74
CA ARG A 473 4.78 -16.25 33.88
C ARG A 473 5.04 -17.76 33.86
N LEU A 474 4.01 -18.57 33.62
CA LEU A 474 4.12 -20.03 33.52
C LEU A 474 4.98 -20.44 32.32
N LEU A 475 4.80 -19.81 31.16
CA LEU A 475 5.61 -20.08 29.97
C LEU A 475 7.09 -19.76 30.21
N ARG A 476 7.39 -18.59 30.78
CA ARG A 476 8.78 -18.20 31.13
C ARG A 476 9.41 -19.13 32.16
N GLN A 477 8.61 -19.72 33.06
CA GLN A 477 9.08 -20.75 33.97
C GLN A 477 9.38 -22.07 33.24
N ALA A 478 8.53 -22.48 32.29
CA ALA A 478 8.75 -23.66 31.45
C ALA A 478 10.03 -23.52 30.58
N MET A 479 10.28 -22.34 30.02
CA MET A 479 11.49 -22.01 29.24
C MET A 479 12.81 -22.22 30.02
N LYS A 480 12.77 -22.17 31.36
CA LYS A 480 13.93 -22.36 32.24
C LYS A 480 14.02 -23.76 32.86
N ASN A 481 13.02 -24.60 32.63
CA ASN A 481 12.92 -25.88 33.32
C ASN A 481 13.84 -26.94 32.67
N CYS A 482 14.75 -27.48 33.47
CA CYS A 482 15.73 -28.47 33.02
C CYS A 482 15.11 -29.81 32.58
N LYS A 483 13.82 -30.04 32.89
CA LYS A 483 13.07 -31.19 32.38
C LYS A 483 12.96 -31.17 30.85
N TYR A 484 12.79 -29.98 30.27
CA TYR A 484 12.54 -29.81 28.84
C TYR A 484 13.80 -29.44 28.07
N PHE A 485 14.79 -28.84 28.76
CA PHE A 485 16.03 -28.40 28.16
C PHE A 485 17.24 -28.72 29.02
N PRO A 486 18.37 -29.18 28.43
CA PRO A 486 19.62 -29.25 29.17
C PRO A 486 20.14 -27.85 29.58
N GLU A 487 19.76 -26.80 28.82
CA GLU A 487 20.09 -25.40 29.11
C GLU A 487 18.88 -24.50 28.82
N PRO A 488 18.60 -23.46 29.63
CA PRO A 488 17.46 -22.56 29.43
C PRO A 488 17.42 -21.92 28.03
N ILE A 489 16.20 -21.70 27.52
CA ILE A 489 15.96 -20.87 26.33
C ILE A 489 15.55 -19.45 26.73
N HIS A 490 15.92 -18.48 25.90
CA HIS A 490 15.76 -17.05 26.17
C HIS A 490 14.55 -16.44 25.43
N ALA A 491 14.13 -17.09 24.35
CA ALA A 491 12.89 -16.80 23.64
C ALA A 491 12.20 -18.08 23.18
N TYR A 492 10.88 -18.02 23.03
CA TYR A 492 10.05 -19.10 22.48
C TYR A 492 9.11 -18.55 21.40
N ILE A 493 9.12 -19.16 20.22
CA ILE A 493 8.29 -18.79 19.07
C ILE A 493 7.04 -19.67 19.07
N VAL A 494 5.87 -19.05 18.89
CA VAL A 494 4.55 -19.69 18.83
C VAL A 494 3.86 -19.23 17.54
N PRO A 495 4.01 -19.95 16.42
CA PRO A 495 3.28 -19.67 15.19
C PRO A 495 1.79 -20.04 15.33
N SER A 496 0.93 -19.55 14.43
CA SER A 496 -0.47 -20.01 14.34
C SER A 496 -0.60 -21.44 13.82
N GLY A 497 0.33 -21.91 12.97
CA GLY A 497 0.19 -23.16 12.23
C GLY A 497 0.17 -24.43 13.10
N ASP A 498 -0.41 -25.50 12.55
CA ASP A 498 -0.36 -26.85 13.11
C ASP A 498 0.76 -27.70 12.47
N ALA A 499 0.77 -29.00 12.76
CA ALA A 499 1.76 -29.94 12.24
C ALA A 499 1.67 -30.18 10.71
N HIS A 500 0.62 -29.63 10.07
CA HIS A 500 0.29 -29.78 8.66
C HIS A 500 0.24 -28.43 7.92
N GLN A 501 0.56 -27.34 8.61
CA GLN A 501 0.55 -25.98 8.09
C GLN A 501 -0.85 -25.58 7.60
N SER A 502 -1.89 -26.05 8.30
CA SER A 502 -3.28 -25.67 8.06
C SER A 502 -3.46 -24.15 8.28
N GLU A 503 -4.36 -23.54 7.51
CA GLU A 503 -4.71 -22.12 7.67
C GLU A 503 -5.68 -21.90 8.82
N TYR A 504 -6.81 -22.61 8.81
CA TYR A 504 -7.69 -22.77 9.97
C TYR A 504 -7.15 -23.89 10.85
N ILE A 505 -7.26 -23.71 12.15
CA ILE A 505 -6.58 -24.55 13.15
C ILE A 505 -7.63 -25.17 14.07
N ALA A 506 -7.49 -26.46 14.36
CA ALA A 506 -8.34 -27.10 15.36
C ALA A 506 -8.13 -26.47 16.75
N PRO A 507 -9.15 -26.45 17.64
CA PRO A 507 -9.03 -25.85 18.96
C PRO A 507 -7.82 -26.33 19.78
N CYS A 508 -7.42 -27.61 19.64
CA CYS A 508 -6.25 -28.16 20.33
C CYS A 508 -4.91 -27.57 19.87
N ASP A 509 -4.85 -26.95 18.69
CA ASP A 509 -3.64 -26.38 18.10
C ASP A 509 -3.65 -24.83 18.11
N CYS A 510 -4.72 -24.18 18.60
CA CYS A 510 -4.86 -22.72 18.79
C CYS A 510 -3.97 -22.15 19.93
N ARG A 511 -2.71 -22.57 19.98
CA ARG A 511 -1.73 -22.26 21.04
C ARG A 511 -1.43 -20.77 21.15
N ARG A 512 -1.35 -20.07 20.02
CA ARG A 512 -1.14 -18.62 19.97
C ARG A 512 -2.32 -17.88 20.60
N GLU A 513 -3.56 -18.26 20.26
CA GLU A 513 -4.76 -17.71 20.90
C GLU A 513 -4.79 -18.00 22.40
N PHE A 514 -4.42 -19.22 22.81
CA PHE A 514 -4.33 -19.55 24.22
C PHE A 514 -3.37 -18.61 24.98
N ILE A 515 -2.17 -18.36 24.45
CA ILE A 515 -1.16 -17.56 25.16
C ILE A 515 -1.41 -16.04 25.07
N SER A 516 -1.99 -15.52 23.98
CA SER A 516 -2.14 -14.07 23.76
C SER A 516 -3.57 -13.52 23.84
N GLY A 517 -4.58 -14.38 23.72
CA GLY A 517 -5.98 -13.98 23.57
C GLY A 517 -6.37 -13.52 22.17
N PHE A 518 -5.41 -13.29 21.26
CA PHE A 518 -5.70 -12.93 19.87
C PHE A 518 -6.13 -14.16 19.07
N ASN A 519 -7.30 -14.11 18.44
CA ASN A 519 -7.91 -15.24 17.74
C ASN A 519 -8.01 -15.09 16.21
N GLY A 520 -7.36 -14.10 15.60
CA GLY A 520 -7.32 -13.97 14.12
C GLY A 520 -6.69 -15.19 13.44
N SER A 521 -6.92 -15.42 12.14
CA SER A 521 -6.37 -16.62 11.48
C SER A 521 -4.84 -16.61 11.31
N ALA A 522 -4.22 -15.43 11.23
CA ALA A 522 -2.77 -15.29 11.00
C ALA A 522 -2.07 -14.56 12.13
N GLY A 523 -0.98 -15.13 12.64
CA GLY A 523 -0.03 -14.41 13.49
C GLY A 523 1.08 -15.29 14.07
N THR A 524 2.13 -14.64 14.57
CA THR A 524 3.22 -15.32 15.27
C THR A 524 3.50 -14.58 16.58
N ALA A 525 3.35 -15.29 17.70
CA ALA A 525 3.74 -14.79 19.00
C ALA A 525 5.20 -15.17 19.30
N ILE A 526 5.96 -14.25 19.88
CA ILE A 526 7.31 -14.49 20.37
C ILE A 526 7.40 -13.99 21.81
N VAL A 527 7.73 -14.89 22.72
CA VAL A 527 7.86 -14.59 24.15
C VAL A 527 9.32 -14.71 24.55
N THR A 528 9.88 -13.63 25.09
CA THR A 528 11.21 -13.62 25.69
C THR A 528 11.10 -13.56 27.21
N GLU A 529 12.24 -13.55 27.91
CA GLU A 529 12.25 -13.36 29.37
C GLU A 529 11.57 -12.04 29.81
N GLN A 530 11.64 -11.00 28.98
CA GLN A 530 11.17 -9.65 29.32
C GLN A 530 9.99 -9.15 28.47
N HIS A 531 9.85 -9.66 27.25
CA HIS A 531 8.88 -9.15 26.27
C HIS A 531 7.91 -10.26 25.81
N ALA A 532 6.75 -9.86 25.31
CA ALA A 532 5.86 -10.69 24.51
C ALA A 532 5.42 -9.84 23.31
N ALA A 533 5.66 -10.32 22.10
CA ALA A 533 5.34 -9.59 20.87
C ALA A 533 4.56 -10.49 19.91
N LEU A 534 3.64 -9.89 19.15
CA LEU A 534 2.78 -10.62 18.21
C LEU A 534 2.80 -9.95 16.83
N TRP A 535 3.29 -10.67 15.82
CA TRP A 535 3.24 -10.26 14.43
C TRP A 535 1.94 -10.72 13.79
N THR A 536 1.24 -9.84 13.10
CA THR A 536 0.11 -10.17 12.23
C THR A 536 0.03 -9.17 11.08
N ASP A 537 -0.77 -9.47 10.05
CA ASP A 537 -0.93 -8.63 8.86
C ASP A 537 -2.10 -7.65 8.97
N GLY A 538 -2.24 -6.77 7.96
CA GLY A 538 -3.17 -5.64 7.95
C GLY A 538 -4.64 -6.01 8.20
N ARG A 539 -5.04 -7.25 7.94
CA ARG A 539 -6.39 -7.74 8.21
C ARG A 539 -6.75 -7.71 9.70
N TYR A 540 -5.74 -7.75 10.58
CA TYR A 540 -5.93 -8.04 12.01
C TYR A 540 -5.38 -6.98 12.96
N PHE A 541 -4.89 -5.83 12.48
CA PHE A 541 -4.30 -4.81 13.36
C PHE A 541 -5.27 -4.31 14.44
N LEU A 542 -6.52 -4.05 14.07
CA LEU A 542 -7.54 -3.56 15.00
C LEU A 542 -7.94 -4.67 15.98
N GLN A 543 -8.24 -5.86 15.48
CA GLN A 543 -8.63 -7.03 16.29
C GLN A 543 -7.54 -7.39 17.32
N ALA A 544 -6.27 -7.44 16.90
CA ALA A 544 -5.16 -7.74 17.79
C ALA A 544 -4.99 -6.67 18.88
N SER A 545 -5.18 -5.39 18.55
CA SER A 545 -5.11 -4.28 19.52
C SER A 545 -6.23 -4.32 20.56
N GLN A 546 -7.39 -4.92 20.23
CA GLN A 546 -8.54 -5.04 21.12
C GLN A 546 -8.49 -6.29 22.00
N GLN A 547 -7.94 -7.40 21.48
CA GLN A 547 -7.97 -8.70 22.16
C GLN A 547 -6.76 -8.95 23.09
N MET A 548 -5.60 -8.35 22.78
CA MET A 548 -4.39 -8.51 23.58
C MET A 548 -4.37 -7.53 24.76
N ASP A 549 -3.87 -7.98 25.91
CA ASP A 549 -3.63 -7.10 27.06
C ASP A 549 -2.31 -6.30 26.93
N ASN A 550 -2.05 -5.44 27.91
CA ASN A 550 -0.87 -4.56 27.91
C ASN A 550 0.48 -5.28 28.08
N ASN A 551 0.50 -6.62 28.23
CA ASN A 551 1.76 -7.38 28.24
C ASN A 551 2.32 -7.60 26.83
N TRP A 552 1.50 -7.41 25.79
CA TRP A 552 1.85 -7.70 24.40
C TRP A 552 2.18 -6.45 23.60
N THR A 553 3.21 -6.55 22.78
CA THR A 553 3.53 -5.56 21.75
C THR A 553 3.03 -6.06 20.39
N LEU A 554 2.09 -5.33 19.79
CA LEU A 554 1.62 -5.61 18.43
C LEU A 554 2.67 -5.19 17.39
N MET A 555 3.07 -6.12 16.54
CA MET A 555 4.01 -5.91 15.44
C MET A 555 3.25 -5.97 14.11
N ARG A 556 3.09 -4.82 13.45
CA ARG A 556 2.19 -4.65 12.30
C ARG A 556 2.89 -4.98 10.98
N MET A 557 2.77 -6.22 10.51
CA MET A 557 3.47 -6.69 9.30
C MET A 557 3.06 -5.89 8.07
N GLY A 558 4.02 -5.55 7.22
CA GLY A 558 3.80 -4.79 5.98
C GLY A 558 4.03 -3.28 6.15
N LEU A 559 4.13 -2.76 7.37
CA LEU A 559 4.57 -1.39 7.63
C LEU A 559 6.10 -1.31 7.66
N LYS A 560 6.66 -0.20 7.14
CA LYS A 560 8.12 -0.04 6.93
C LYS A 560 8.90 0.00 8.26
N GLU A 561 8.26 0.45 9.32
CA GLU A 561 8.81 0.58 10.67
C GLU A 561 8.77 -0.72 11.48
N THR A 562 8.00 -1.72 11.06
CA THR A 562 7.88 -2.98 11.81
C THR A 562 9.08 -3.88 11.51
N PRO A 563 9.90 -4.25 12.52
CA PRO A 563 11.02 -5.15 12.30
C PRO A 563 10.52 -6.56 11.93
N SER A 564 11.35 -7.29 11.20
CA SER A 564 11.16 -8.73 11.03
C SER A 564 11.27 -9.45 12.39
N GLN A 565 10.79 -10.69 12.47
CA GLN A 565 10.85 -11.48 13.69
C GLN A 565 12.31 -11.72 14.12
N GLU A 566 13.16 -12.03 13.14
CA GLU A 566 14.59 -12.26 13.32
C GLU A 566 15.34 -10.99 13.74
N ASP A 567 15.09 -9.85 13.10
CA ASP A 567 15.74 -8.58 13.48
C ASP A 567 15.33 -8.14 14.88
N TRP A 568 14.05 -8.32 15.23
CA TRP A 568 13.57 -8.02 16.58
C TRP A 568 14.23 -8.93 17.62
N LEU A 569 14.28 -10.25 17.39
CA LEU A 569 14.95 -11.20 18.27
C LEU A 569 16.41 -10.81 18.49
N ILE A 570 17.15 -10.48 17.43
CA ILE A 570 18.55 -10.03 17.50
C ILE A 570 18.68 -8.75 18.32
N SER A 571 17.72 -7.83 18.21
CA SER A 571 17.76 -6.54 18.92
C SER A 571 17.48 -6.64 20.42
N VAL A 572 16.71 -7.64 20.88
CA VAL A 572 16.25 -7.74 22.27
C VAL A 572 16.92 -8.86 23.08
N LEU A 573 17.62 -9.79 22.41
CA LEU A 573 18.24 -10.93 23.08
C LEU A 573 19.67 -10.65 23.56
N PRO A 574 20.07 -11.18 24.74
CA PRO A 574 21.46 -11.22 25.16
C PRO A 574 22.35 -12.01 24.19
N GLU A 575 23.65 -11.72 24.17
CA GLU A 575 24.64 -12.49 23.40
C GLU A 575 24.54 -14.00 23.69
N ASN A 576 24.75 -14.82 22.66
CA ASN A 576 24.70 -16.29 22.76
C ASN A 576 23.35 -16.88 23.23
N SER A 577 22.25 -16.11 23.08
CA SER A 577 20.90 -16.59 23.39
C SER A 577 20.44 -17.78 22.55
N LYS A 578 19.59 -18.60 23.16
CA LYS A 578 18.88 -19.72 22.53
C LYS A 578 17.41 -19.38 22.32
N VAL A 579 16.94 -19.54 21.09
CA VAL A 579 15.53 -19.34 20.70
C VAL A 579 14.91 -20.71 20.46
N GLY A 580 13.89 -21.06 21.23
CA GLY A 580 13.16 -22.31 21.10
C GLY A 580 11.96 -22.19 20.16
N VAL A 581 11.69 -23.23 19.38
CA VAL A 581 10.43 -23.41 18.67
C VAL A 581 10.10 -24.90 18.56
N ASP A 582 8.83 -25.24 18.59
CA ASP A 582 8.36 -26.61 18.34
C ASP A 582 8.58 -26.97 16.85
N PRO A 583 9.40 -27.99 16.54
CA PRO A 583 9.76 -28.35 15.17
C PRO A 583 8.60 -28.97 14.39
N TRP A 584 7.53 -29.41 15.04
CA TRP A 584 6.35 -29.96 14.37
C TRP A 584 5.49 -28.87 13.74
N ILE A 585 5.42 -27.70 14.36
CA ILE A 585 4.54 -26.59 13.92
C ILE A 585 5.30 -25.44 13.25
N TYR A 586 6.61 -25.61 13.02
CA TYR A 586 7.45 -24.64 12.33
C TYR A 586 7.92 -25.20 10.99
N ALA A 587 7.63 -24.49 9.91
CA ALA A 587 7.96 -24.93 8.56
C ALA A 587 9.48 -24.95 8.32
N ALA A 588 9.97 -25.86 7.49
CA ALA A 588 11.41 -26.06 7.30
C ALA A 588 12.10 -24.90 6.56
N ASP A 589 11.40 -24.22 5.66
CA ASP A 589 11.84 -22.99 4.99
C ASP A 589 11.98 -21.83 5.98
N GLN A 590 10.99 -21.61 6.84
CA GLN A 590 11.01 -20.63 7.93
C GLN A 590 12.13 -20.93 8.93
N TRP A 591 12.28 -22.20 9.32
CA TRP A 591 13.39 -22.65 10.16
C TRP A 591 14.74 -22.26 9.57
N LYS A 592 14.94 -22.54 8.28
CA LYS A 592 16.21 -22.25 7.60
C LYS A 592 16.51 -20.75 7.61
N HIS A 593 15.51 -19.92 7.32
CA HIS A 593 15.65 -18.46 7.32
C HIS A 593 16.01 -17.93 8.72
N MET A 594 15.17 -18.24 9.72
CA MET A 594 15.36 -17.84 11.12
C MET A 594 16.70 -18.34 11.70
N SER A 595 17.02 -19.63 11.48
CA SER A 595 18.27 -20.21 11.95
C SER A 595 19.49 -19.53 11.34
N THR A 596 19.43 -19.13 10.07
CA THR A 596 20.54 -18.44 9.41
C THR A 596 20.75 -17.05 10.02
N ALA A 597 19.68 -16.27 10.14
CA ALA A 597 19.73 -14.93 10.73
C ALA A 597 20.26 -14.95 12.18
N LEU A 598 19.72 -15.84 13.02
CA LEU A 598 20.15 -15.97 14.42
C LEU A 598 21.61 -16.42 14.55
N THR A 599 22.04 -17.40 13.74
CA THR A 599 23.43 -17.88 13.77
C THR A 599 24.42 -16.78 13.37
N SER A 600 24.07 -15.97 12.38
CA SER A 600 24.89 -14.82 11.95
C SER A 600 25.06 -13.76 13.04
N ALA A 601 24.11 -13.65 13.97
CA ALA A 601 24.15 -12.76 15.12
C ALA A 601 24.73 -13.42 16.40
N GLY A 602 25.20 -14.66 16.32
CA GLY A 602 25.76 -15.38 17.48
C GLY A 602 24.70 -16.03 18.39
N HIS A 603 23.45 -16.13 17.95
CA HIS A 603 22.37 -16.85 18.64
C HIS A 603 22.14 -18.23 18.01
N SER A 604 21.33 -19.08 18.65
CA SER A 604 20.98 -20.40 18.09
C SER A 604 19.48 -20.68 18.15
N LEU A 605 18.91 -21.20 17.06
CA LEU A 605 17.56 -21.74 17.01
C LEU A 605 17.58 -23.22 17.46
N VAL A 606 16.73 -23.58 18.42
CA VAL A 606 16.73 -24.89 19.09
C VAL A 606 15.37 -25.55 18.95
N ALA A 607 15.38 -26.84 18.59
CA ALA A 607 14.17 -27.63 18.38
C ALA A 607 13.65 -28.13 19.72
N VAL A 608 12.45 -27.72 20.08
CA VAL A 608 11.82 -28.07 21.35
C VAL A 608 10.77 -29.14 21.12
N GLN A 609 11.07 -30.39 21.47
CA GLN A 609 10.21 -31.53 21.12
C GLN A 609 8.86 -31.52 21.85
N GLU A 610 8.84 -31.13 23.14
CA GLU A 610 7.59 -30.91 23.87
C GLU A 610 7.13 -29.47 23.67
N ASN A 611 5.91 -29.25 23.16
CA ASN A 611 5.42 -27.89 22.98
C ASN A 611 5.23 -27.19 24.33
N MET A 612 5.91 -26.07 24.55
CA MET A 612 5.87 -25.35 25.84
C MET A 612 4.50 -24.76 26.19
N ILE A 613 3.63 -24.52 25.20
CA ILE A 613 2.25 -24.09 25.45
C ILE A 613 1.43 -25.26 25.99
N ASP A 614 1.59 -26.45 25.42
CA ASP A 614 0.88 -27.65 25.86
C ASP A 614 1.23 -28.02 27.32
N VAL A 615 2.46 -27.71 27.76
CA VAL A 615 2.90 -27.90 29.16
C VAL A 615 2.09 -27.05 30.16
N ILE A 616 1.66 -25.86 29.77
CA ILE A 616 0.96 -24.91 30.64
C ILE A 616 -0.56 -24.87 30.38
N TRP A 617 -1.04 -25.59 29.36
CA TRP A 617 -2.44 -25.62 28.96
C TRP A 617 -3.15 -26.85 29.56
N SER A 618 -3.60 -26.72 30.81
CA SER A 618 -4.17 -27.84 31.58
C SER A 618 -5.48 -28.40 31.03
N ASP A 619 -6.29 -27.57 30.38
CA ASP A 619 -7.61 -27.87 29.82
C ASP A 619 -7.58 -27.87 28.29
N ARG A 620 -6.44 -28.23 27.69
CA ARG A 620 -6.28 -28.31 26.24
C ARG A 620 -7.32 -29.27 25.64
N PRO A 621 -8.09 -28.84 24.62
CA PRO A 621 -9.04 -29.71 23.94
C PRO A 621 -8.36 -30.93 23.31
N GLU A 622 -9.08 -32.05 23.23
CA GLU A 622 -8.60 -33.21 22.47
C GLU A 622 -8.55 -32.91 20.97
N ARG A 623 -7.63 -33.57 20.27
CA ARG A 623 -7.56 -33.47 18.80
C ARG A 623 -8.82 -34.06 18.18
N PRO A 624 -9.52 -33.33 17.28
CA PRO A 624 -10.67 -33.88 16.56
C PRO A 624 -10.33 -35.17 15.81
N SER A 625 -11.25 -36.13 15.85
CA SER A 625 -11.18 -37.37 15.09
C SER A 625 -12.58 -37.74 14.60
N THR A 626 -13.09 -36.94 13.67
CA THR A 626 -14.45 -37.12 13.12
C THR A 626 -14.54 -38.33 12.19
N GLN A 627 -15.76 -38.77 11.88
CA GLN A 627 -16.01 -39.77 10.84
C GLN A 627 -15.55 -39.26 9.47
N LEU A 628 -15.02 -40.16 8.64
CA LEU A 628 -14.61 -39.84 7.27
C LEU A 628 -15.71 -40.13 6.26
N ARG A 629 -15.73 -39.34 5.19
CA ARG A 629 -16.61 -39.52 4.03
C ARG A 629 -15.78 -39.96 2.82
N THR A 630 -16.26 -40.98 2.12
CA THR A 630 -15.71 -41.42 0.83
C THR A 630 -16.38 -40.66 -0.31
N LEU A 631 -15.62 -40.22 -1.31
CA LEU A 631 -16.15 -39.59 -2.51
C LEU A 631 -16.11 -40.54 -3.71
N GLY A 632 -17.26 -40.68 -4.37
CA GLY A 632 -17.43 -41.45 -5.60
C GLY A 632 -16.88 -40.74 -6.84
N LEU A 633 -16.75 -41.49 -7.94
CA LEU A 633 -16.22 -40.99 -9.21
C LEU A 633 -17.11 -39.93 -9.86
N GLU A 634 -18.39 -39.92 -9.54
CA GLU A 634 -19.35 -38.90 -9.95
C GLU A 634 -19.01 -37.51 -9.40
N TYR A 635 -18.19 -37.42 -8.34
CA TYR A 635 -17.67 -36.17 -7.78
C TYR A 635 -16.20 -35.95 -8.16
N THR A 636 -15.38 -37.00 -8.12
CA THR A 636 -13.91 -36.86 -8.23
C THR A 636 -13.36 -37.05 -9.64
N GLY A 637 -14.08 -37.72 -10.54
CA GLY A 637 -13.65 -38.07 -11.90
C GLY A 637 -12.48 -39.07 -12.01
N LEU A 638 -11.71 -39.27 -10.94
CA LEU A 638 -10.55 -40.18 -10.88
C LEU A 638 -10.56 -40.99 -9.58
N THR A 639 -10.13 -42.25 -9.68
CA THR A 639 -9.93 -43.12 -8.50
C THR A 639 -8.68 -42.71 -7.73
N TRP A 640 -8.57 -43.09 -6.46
CA TRP A 640 -7.34 -42.85 -5.70
C TRP A 640 -6.15 -43.66 -6.26
N GLN A 641 -6.44 -44.83 -6.85
CA GLN A 641 -5.45 -45.68 -7.52
C GLN A 641 -4.85 -44.99 -8.75
N ASP A 642 -5.68 -44.32 -9.56
CA ASP A 642 -5.22 -43.54 -10.72
C ASP A 642 -4.32 -42.37 -10.27
N LYS A 643 -4.71 -41.69 -9.18
CA LYS A 643 -3.93 -40.59 -8.59
C LYS A 643 -2.57 -41.08 -8.06
N ILE A 644 -2.52 -42.22 -7.37
CA ILE A 644 -1.26 -42.85 -6.94
C ILE A 644 -0.38 -43.23 -8.14
N THR A 645 -0.98 -43.77 -9.20
CA THR A 645 -0.26 -44.15 -10.43
C THR A 645 0.33 -42.93 -11.14
N ALA A 646 -0.43 -41.83 -11.22
CA ALA A 646 0.05 -40.56 -11.76
C ALA A 646 1.19 -39.98 -10.91
N LEU A 647 1.07 -40.00 -9.58
CA LEU A 647 2.12 -39.57 -8.66
C LEU A 647 3.41 -40.37 -8.85
N ARG A 648 3.32 -41.71 -8.92
CA ARG A 648 4.48 -42.59 -9.15
C ARG A 648 5.13 -42.38 -10.51
N THR A 649 4.35 -42.01 -11.52
CA THR A 649 4.88 -41.62 -12.84
C THR A 649 5.78 -40.38 -12.69
N LYS A 650 5.33 -39.35 -11.98
CA LYS A 650 6.13 -38.17 -11.66
C LYS A 650 7.36 -38.47 -10.80
N MET A 651 7.22 -39.36 -9.82
CA MET A 651 8.36 -39.84 -9.03
C MET A 651 9.41 -40.53 -9.91
N THR A 652 8.99 -41.39 -10.84
CA THR A 652 9.88 -42.10 -11.77
C THR A 652 10.62 -41.14 -12.70
N GLU A 653 9.91 -40.19 -13.31
CA GLU A 653 10.49 -39.14 -14.18
C GLU A 653 11.63 -38.36 -13.47
N ARG A 654 11.51 -38.19 -12.15
CA ARG A 654 12.44 -37.41 -11.32
C ARG A 654 13.39 -38.26 -10.48
N LYS A 655 13.36 -39.59 -10.64
CA LYS A 655 14.18 -40.57 -9.88
C LYS A 655 14.01 -40.45 -8.36
N ILE A 656 12.76 -40.37 -7.93
CA ILE A 656 12.35 -40.26 -6.53
C ILE A 656 11.82 -41.61 -6.06
N SER A 657 12.29 -42.05 -4.90
CA SER A 657 11.95 -43.36 -4.33
C SER A 657 10.74 -43.28 -3.40
N TRP A 658 10.61 -42.16 -2.68
CA TRP A 658 9.56 -41.93 -1.70
C TRP A 658 9.03 -40.50 -1.77
N PHE A 659 7.74 -40.34 -1.48
CA PHE A 659 7.09 -39.04 -1.35
C PHE A 659 6.31 -38.98 -0.04
N VAL A 660 6.46 -37.89 0.71
CA VAL A 660 5.79 -37.65 1.99
C VAL A 660 4.72 -36.57 1.82
N THR A 661 3.46 -36.91 2.04
CA THR A 661 2.35 -35.94 2.12
C THR A 661 2.26 -35.41 3.54
N THR A 662 2.15 -34.09 3.67
CA THR A 662 1.96 -33.41 4.97
C THR A 662 0.74 -32.51 4.97
N ALA A 663 0.40 -31.89 3.84
CA ALA A 663 -0.82 -31.12 3.71
C ALA A 663 -2.07 -32.03 3.78
N LEU A 664 -3.07 -31.60 4.55
CA LEU A 664 -4.28 -32.39 4.80
C LEU A 664 -5.19 -32.49 3.58
N ASP A 665 -5.30 -31.40 2.81
CA ASP A 665 -6.05 -31.31 1.56
C ASP A 665 -5.46 -32.22 0.47
N GLU A 666 -4.13 -32.29 0.35
CA GLU A 666 -3.47 -33.24 -0.55
C GLU A 666 -3.77 -34.69 -0.19
N THR A 667 -3.76 -35.01 1.11
CA THR A 667 -4.05 -36.36 1.60
C THR A 667 -5.52 -36.71 1.37
N ALA A 668 -6.44 -35.79 1.65
CA ALA A 668 -7.86 -35.91 1.35
C ALA A 668 -8.14 -36.11 -0.16
N TRP A 669 -7.49 -35.32 -1.02
CA TRP A 669 -7.62 -35.42 -2.47
C TRP A 669 -7.05 -36.73 -3.01
N LEU A 670 -5.85 -37.13 -2.57
CA LEU A 670 -5.18 -38.34 -3.04
C LEU A 670 -6.03 -39.59 -2.82
N PHE A 671 -6.64 -39.70 -1.64
CA PHE A 671 -7.44 -40.86 -1.26
C PHE A 671 -8.93 -40.72 -1.53
N ASN A 672 -9.41 -39.63 -2.12
CA ASN A 672 -10.85 -39.34 -2.30
C ASN A 672 -11.63 -39.46 -0.98
N LEU A 673 -11.06 -38.92 0.10
CA LEU A 673 -11.65 -38.91 1.42
C LEU A 673 -11.88 -37.47 1.87
N ARG A 674 -12.85 -37.25 2.75
CA ARG A 674 -13.12 -35.97 3.43
C ARG A 674 -13.36 -36.22 4.91
N GLY A 675 -13.09 -35.19 5.71
CA GLY A 675 -13.33 -35.19 7.15
C GLY A 675 -13.90 -33.86 7.62
N ALA A 676 -13.92 -33.65 8.93
CA ALA A 676 -14.33 -32.40 9.55
C ALA A 676 -13.47 -32.11 10.80
N ASP A 677 -12.19 -32.47 10.75
CA ASP A 677 -11.28 -32.24 11.89
C ASP A 677 -10.85 -30.78 12.02
N ILE A 678 -10.88 -30.05 10.91
CA ILE A 678 -10.63 -28.61 10.84
C ILE A 678 -11.96 -27.96 10.47
N GLU A 679 -12.37 -26.94 11.22
CA GLU A 679 -13.58 -26.20 10.87
C GLU A 679 -13.45 -25.60 9.47
N TYR A 680 -14.55 -25.62 8.72
CA TYR A 680 -14.67 -25.08 7.36
C TYR A 680 -13.90 -25.82 6.25
N ASN A 681 -12.77 -26.46 6.59
CA ASN A 681 -11.97 -27.26 5.68
C ASN A 681 -12.31 -28.74 5.84
N PRO A 682 -12.89 -29.42 4.82
CA PRO A 682 -13.38 -30.79 4.93
C PRO A 682 -12.25 -31.83 4.86
N VAL A 683 -11.25 -31.68 5.73
CA VAL A 683 -10.02 -32.46 5.82
C VAL A 683 -9.93 -33.20 7.15
N PHE A 684 -8.93 -34.06 7.28
CA PHE A 684 -8.74 -34.90 8.46
C PHE A 684 -7.27 -35.08 8.77
N PHE A 685 -6.90 -35.15 10.05
CA PHE A 685 -5.52 -35.35 10.49
C PHE A 685 -4.98 -36.70 9.99
N ALA A 686 -4.05 -36.64 9.04
CA ALA A 686 -3.39 -37.80 8.48
C ALA A 686 -2.08 -37.41 7.77
N TYR A 687 -1.18 -38.39 7.65
CA TYR A 687 -0.03 -38.33 6.75
C TYR A 687 -0.07 -39.51 5.80
N ALA A 688 0.62 -39.41 4.66
CA ALA A 688 0.91 -40.55 3.81
C ALA A 688 2.36 -40.54 3.34
N ILE A 689 2.95 -41.74 3.27
CA ILE A 689 4.27 -41.95 2.68
C ILE A 689 4.11 -42.95 1.53
N VAL A 690 4.27 -42.45 0.30
CA VAL A 690 4.10 -43.22 -0.93
C VAL A 690 5.47 -43.63 -1.45
N GLY A 691 5.71 -44.94 -1.50
CA GLY A 691 6.86 -45.54 -2.18
C GLY A 691 6.47 -46.09 -3.55
N MET A 692 7.46 -46.58 -4.30
CA MET A 692 7.22 -47.14 -5.64
C MET A 692 6.30 -48.37 -5.62
N ASN A 693 6.34 -49.17 -4.56
CA ASN A 693 5.56 -50.42 -4.44
C ASN A 693 4.78 -50.52 -3.12
N THR A 694 4.67 -49.44 -2.35
CA THR A 694 4.02 -49.45 -1.03
C THR A 694 3.35 -48.13 -0.77
N ILE A 695 2.27 -48.14 0.01
CA ILE A 695 1.60 -46.93 0.50
C ILE A 695 1.47 -47.08 2.01
N ARG A 696 1.99 -46.11 2.78
CA ARG A 696 1.81 -46.06 4.23
C ARG A 696 0.90 -44.90 4.57
N PHE A 697 -0.18 -45.18 5.30
CA PHE A 697 -1.20 -44.20 5.66
C PHE A 697 -1.30 -44.09 7.19
N PHE A 698 -1.07 -42.88 7.70
CA PHE A 698 -0.97 -42.59 9.12
C PHE A 698 -2.22 -41.86 9.55
N ILE A 699 -3.04 -42.49 10.38
CA ILE A 699 -4.36 -41.99 10.77
C ILE A 699 -4.75 -42.54 12.15
N ASP A 700 -5.66 -41.85 12.85
CA ASP A 700 -6.29 -42.40 14.04
C ASP A 700 -6.93 -43.76 13.72
N GLN A 701 -6.44 -44.78 14.42
CA GLN A 701 -6.85 -46.17 14.23
C GLN A 701 -8.33 -46.39 14.53
N LYS A 702 -8.96 -45.56 15.37
CA LYS A 702 -10.40 -45.63 15.67
C LYS A 702 -11.25 -45.49 14.39
N ARG A 703 -10.77 -44.73 13.40
CA ARG A 703 -11.46 -44.51 12.11
C ARG A 703 -11.52 -45.76 11.25
N LEU A 704 -10.57 -46.68 11.42
CA LEU A 704 -10.50 -47.92 10.64
C LEU A 704 -11.55 -48.96 11.04
N ASN A 705 -12.40 -48.66 12.02
CA ASN A 705 -13.59 -49.43 12.36
C ASN A 705 -14.75 -49.20 11.36
N ASP A 706 -14.70 -48.13 10.55
CA ASP A 706 -15.72 -47.83 9.55
C ASP A 706 -15.57 -48.74 8.31
N ALA A 707 -16.56 -49.60 8.08
CA ALA A 707 -16.57 -50.54 6.97
C ALA A 707 -16.54 -49.86 5.58
N ALA A 708 -17.14 -48.67 5.44
CA ALA A 708 -17.14 -47.93 4.18
C ALA A 708 -15.74 -47.43 3.85
N LEU A 709 -15.01 -46.91 4.85
CA LEU A 709 -13.61 -46.49 4.70
C LEU A 709 -12.71 -47.67 4.34
N ARG A 710 -12.85 -48.80 5.06
CA ARG A 710 -12.06 -50.02 4.79
C ARG A 710 -12.32 -50.57 3.38
N SER A 711 -13.57 -50.54 2.94
CA SER A 711 -13.98 -50.98 1.61
C SER A 711 -13.41 -50.07 0.51
N HIS A 712 -13.52 -48.75 0.67
CA HIS A 712 -12.99 -47.76 -0.28
C HIS A 712 -11.47 -47.84 -0.46
N LEU A 713 -10.74 -47.98 0.65
CA LEU A 713 -9.29 -48.17 0.66
C LEU A 713 -8.87 -49.63 0.38
N GLN A 714 -9.85 -50.55 0.25
CA GLN A 714 -9.67 -51.97 -0.01
C GLN A 714 -8.70 -52.66 0.98
N LEU A 715 -8.82 -52.33 2.26
CA LEU A 715 -7.92 -52.84 3.31
C LEU A 715 -8.09 -54.34 3.57
N ASP A 716 -9.28 -54.89 3.28
CA ASP A 716 -9.63 -56.29 3.52
C ASP A 716 -9.62 -57.15 2.23
N SER A 717 -9.30 -56.54 1.08
CA SER A 717 -9.32 -57.19 -0.24
C SER A 717 -7.91 -57.26 -0.82
N PRO A 718 -7.55 -58.35 -1.53
CA PRO A 718 -6.25 -58.44 -2.18
C PRO A 718 -6.15 -57.44 -3.34
N LEU A 719 -5.43 -56.35 -3.11
CA LEU A 719 -4.95 -55.45 -4.15
C LEU A 719 -3.64 -55.95 -4.75
N LYS A 720 -3.26 -55.42 -5.91
CA LYS A 720 -1.89 -55.57 -6.42
C LYS A 720 -0.92 -55.06 -5.34
N PRO A 721 0.23 -55.72 -5.13
CA PRO A 721 1.17 -55.34 -4.06
C PRO A 721 1.49 -53.85 -4.02
N GLU A 722 1.65 -53.23 -5.20
CA GLU A 722 1.94 -51.82 -5.33
C GLU A 722 0.80 -50.89 -4.90
N LEU A 723 -0.46 -51.34 -4.89
CA LEU A 723 -1.60 -50.54 -4.45
C LEU A 723 -2.04 -50.86 -3.01
N SER A 724 -1.39 -51.81 -2.34
CA SER A 724 -1.73 -52.16 -0.96
C SER A 724 -1.38 -51.03 0.01
N ILE A 725 -2.34 -50.65 0.86
CA ILE A 725 -2.19 -49.61 1.89
C ILE A 725 -1.89 -50.29 3.23
N SER A 726 -0.74 -49.97 3.82
CA SER A 726 -0.41 -50.28 5.20
C SER A 726 -0.83 -49.11 6.09
N THR A 727 -1.63 -49.38 7.12
CA THR A 727 -2.12 -48.35 8.04
C THR A 727 -1.30 -48.31 9.33
N PHE A 728 -1.08 -47.11 9.86
CA PHE A 728 -0.29 -46.87 11.07
C PHE A 728 -0.98 -45.82 11.94
N PRO A 729 -0.75 -45.82 13.28
CA PRO A 729 -1.17 -44.71 14.14
C PRO A 729 -0.61 -43.37 13.64
N TYR A 730 -1.37 -42.29 13.82
CA TYR A 730 -1.00 -40.94 13.36
C TYR A 730 0.40 -40.51 13.85
N GLU A 731 0.71 -40.79 15.11
CA GLU A 731 1.95 -40.42 15.78
C GLU A 731 3.18 -41.20 15.28
N ALA A 732 2.97 -42.33 14.61
CA ALA A 732 4.05 -43.20 14.13
C ALA A 732 4.75 -42.67 12.87
N VAL A 733 4.27 -41.58 12.26
CA VAL A 733 4.82 -41.02 11.01
C VAL A 733 6.32 -40.75 11.10
N HIS A 734 6.80 -40.21 12.22
CA HIS A 734 8.21 -39.87 12.39
C HIS A 734 9.10 -41.12 12.49
N SER A 735 8.73 -42.09 13.34
CA SER A 735 9.51 -43.33 13.50
C SER A 735 9.51 -44.17 12.23
N GLU A 736 8.38 -44.25 11.53
CA GLU A 736 8.30 -44.97 10.26
C GLU A 736 9.10 -44.28 9.15
N LEU A 737 9.10 -42.94 9.11
CA LEU A 737 9.94 -42.20 8.17
C LEU A 737 11.44 -42.43 8.46
N GLN A 738 11.85 -42.44 9.73
CA GLN A 738 13.22 -42.76 10.12
C GLN A 738 13.63 -44.19 9.73
N ALA A 739 12.71 -45.16 9.91
CA ALA A 739 12.94 -46.54 9.49
C ALA A 739 13.11 -46.65 7.97
N ILE A 740 12.27 -45.96 7.19
CA ILE A 740 12.42 -45.86 5.73
C ILE A 740 13.78 -45.24 5.38
N CYS A 741 14.13 -44.11 5.98
CA CYS A 741 15.37 -43.41 5.71
C CYS A 741 16.62 -44.23 6.01
N SER A 742 16.57 -45.09 7.04
CA SER A 742 17.67 -45.99 7.42
C SER A 742 17.90 -47.11 6.41
N ALA A 743 16.90 -47.44 5.59
CA ALA A 743 16.95 -48.47 4.56
C ALA A 743 17.23 -47.92 3.15
N LEU A 744 17.42 -46.61 2.98
CA LEU A 744 17.66 -45.99 1.67
C LEU A 744 19.04 -46.36 1.11
N GLY A 745 19.07 -46.71 -0.17
CA GLY A 745 20.31 -46.82 -0.92
C GLY A 745 20.92 -45.44 -1.22
N PRO A 746 22.22 -45.35 -1.56
CA PRO A 746 22.92 -44.06 -1.71
C PRO A 746 22.32 -43.06 -2.72
N LYS A 747 21.59 -43.57 -3.73
CA LYS A 747 20.97 -42.75 -4.79
C LYS A 747 19.50 -42.45 -4.54
N ASP A 748 18.88 -43.09 -3.55
CA ASP A 748 17.46 -42.91 -3.28
C ASP A 748 17.18 -41.49 -2.79
N LYS A 749 16.03 -40.97 -3.20
CA LYS A 749 15.58 -39.61 -2.86
C LYS A 749 14.17 -39.64 -2.29
N VAL A 750 13.93 -38.76 -1.33
CA VAL A 750 12.64 -38.56 -0.70
C VAL A 750 12.15 -37.15 -1.02
N TRP A 751 11.02 -37.05 -1.71
CA TRP A 751 10.32 -35.79 -1.88
C TRP A 751 9.55 -35.42 -0.62
N ILE A 752 9.68 -34.17 -0.23
CA ILE A 752 8.92 -33.54 0.86
C ILE A 752 8.73 -32.06 0.51
N CYS A 753 7.58 -31.49 0.84
CA CYS A 753 7.35 -30.06 0.65
C CYS A 753 8.33 -29.25 1.51
N ASP A 754 8.85 -28.13 1.00
CA ASP A 754 9.72 -27.24 1.78
C ASP A 754 8.97 -26.48 2.89
N LYS A 755 7.64 -26.40 2.79
CA LYS A 755 6.74 -25.92 3.86
C LYS A 755 6.43 -26.98 4.91
N ALA A 756 6.81 -28.24 4.70
CA ALA A 756 6.57 -29.29 5.69
C ALA A 756 7.25 -28.96 7.03
N SER A 757 6.73 -29.55 8.11
CA SER A 757 7.31 -29.38 9.44
C SER A 757 8.80 -29.68 9.47
N CYS A 758 9.52 -28.90 10.27
CA CYS A 758 10.95 -29.09 10.46
C CYS A 758 11.27 -30.48 11.02
N ALA A 759 10.41 -31.02 11.89
CA ALA A 759 10.53 -32.38 12.44
C ALA A 759 10.61 -33.46 11.35
N LEU A 760 9.62 -33.51 10.44
CA LEU A 760 9.59 -34.51 9.37
C LEU A 760 10.70 -34.25 8.34
N THR A 761 10.98 -32.99 8.06
CA THR A 761 12.05 -32.62 7.13
C THR A 761 13.40 -33.08 7.65
N GLN A 762 13.70 -32.85 8.93
CA GLN A 762 14.96 -33.24 9.58
C GLN A 762 15.12 -34.75 9.72
N ALA A 763 14.02 -35.50 9.86
CA ALA A 763 14.05 -36.97 9.87
C ALA A 763 14.65 -37.56 8.57
N ILE A 764 14.55 -36.84 7.45
CA ILE A 764 15.15 -37.25 6.17
C ILE A 764 16.60 -36.74 6.10
N PRO A 765 17.61 -37.62 5.97
CA PRO A 765 19.01 -37.20 5.86
C PRO A 765 19.22 -36.25 4.67
N LYS A 766 20.06 -35.21 4.86
CA LYS A 766 20.27 -34.13 3.88
C LYS A 766 20.66 -34.62 2.48
N ASN A 767 21.41 -35.73 2.38
CA ASN A 767 21.83 -36.34 1.12
C ASN A 767 20.69 -37.09 0.41
N HIS A 768 19.63 -37.49 1.11
CA HIS A 768 18.44 -38.16 0.54
C HIS A 768 17.25 -37.20 0.35
N ARG A 769 17.26 -36.08 1.06
CA ARG A 769 16.20 -35.07 1.02
C ARG A 769 16.15 -34.33 -0.33
N SER A 770 14.96 -34.27 -0.92
CA SER A 770 14.66 -33.53 -2.14
C SER A 770 13.49 -32.58 -1.84
N PRO A 771 13.75 -31.39 -1.27
CA PRO A 771 12.69 -30.43 -0.97
C PRO A 771 12.09 -29.86 -2.26
N ILE A 772 10.77 -29.64 -2.27
CA ILE A 772 10.04 -29.05 -3.41
C ILE A 772 9.06 -27.97 -2.92
N PRO A 773 8.92 -26.84 -3.63
CA PRO A 773 8.00 -25.76 -3.25
C PRO A 773 6.53 -26.17 -3.41
N TYR A 774 6.23 -26.92 -4.46
CA TYR A 774 4.91 -27.47 -4.73
C TYR A 774 5.03 -28.97 -5.00
N THR A 775 4.15 -29.74 -4.36
CA THR A 775 4.11 -31.19 -4.57
C THR A 775 3.45 -31.53 -5.92
N PRO A 776 3.69 -32.73 -6.48
CA PRO A 776 2.93 -33.18 -7.63
C PRO A 776 1.42 -33.25 -7.39
N LEU A 777 0.98 -33.40 -6.13
CA LEU A 777 -0.43 -33.42 -5.76
C LEU A 777 -1.02 -32.01 -5.76
N CYS A 778 -0.32 -31.03 -5.18
CA CYS A 778 -0.66 -29.61 -5.22
C CYS A 778 -0.90 -29.14 -6.68
N LEU A 779 0.03 -29.45 -7.57
CA LEU A 779 -0.06 -29.11 -9.00
C LEU A 779 -1.23 -29.83 -9.69
N ALA A 780 -1.43 -31.13 -9.40
CA ALA A 780 -2.47 -31.92 -10.06
C ALA A 780 -3.89 -31.49 -9.65
N LYS A 781 -4.13 -31.22 -8.35
CA LYS A 781 -5.47 -30.84 -7.87
C LYS A 781 -5.86 -29.40 -8.21
N ALA A 782 -4.88 -28.53 -8.47
CA ALA A 782 -5.14 -27.15 -8.88
C ALA A 782 -5.90 -27.07 -10.20
N VAL A 783 -5.68 -28.03 -11.12
CA VAL A 783 -6.37 -28.14 -12.41
C VAL A 783 -7.52 -29.13 -12.29
N LYS A 784 -8.76 -28.63 -12.24
CA LYS A 784 -9.95 -29.45 -12.03
C LYS A 784 -10.28 -30.23 -13.28
N ASN A 785 -10.54 -31.52 -13.14
CA ASN A 785 -11.00 -32.34 -14.27
C ASN A 785 -12.48 -32.01 -14.62
N PRO A 786 -13.00 -32.44 -15.78
CA PRO A 786 -14.36 -32.08 -16.20
C PRO A 786 -15.47 -32.42 -15.19
N THR A 787 -15.30 -33.49 -14.41
CA THR A 787 -16.25 -33.88 -13.35
C THR A 787 -16.21 -32.90 -12.19
N GLU A 788 -15.01 -32.56 -11.70
CA GLU A 788 -14.82 -31.57 -10.63
C GLU A 788 -15.31 -30.18 -11.07
N VAL A 789 -15.04 -29.77 -12.31
CA VAL A 789 -15.54 -28.50 -12.86
C VAL A 789 -17.07 -28.48 -12.89
N GLN A 790 -17.70 -29.58 -13.31
CA GLN A 790 -19.16 -29.68 -13.30
C GLN A 790 -19.73 -29.65 -11.88
N GLY A 791 -19.08 -30.31 -10.93
CA GLY A 791 -19.43 -30.25 -9.52
C GLY A 791 -19.37 -28.83 -8.96
N MET A 792 -18.30 -28.09 -9.26
CA MET A 792 -18.14 -26.69 -8.88
C MET A 792 -19.24 -25.81 -9.47
N ARG A 793 -19.62 -25.98 -10.75
CA ARG A 793 -20.77 -25.28 -11.34
C ARG A 793 -22.07 -25.56 -10.58
N MET A 794 -22.34 -26.83 -10.23
CA MET A 794 -23.55 -27.22 -9.50
C MET A 794 -23.57 -26.65 -8.07
N ALA A 795 -22.42 -26.65 -7.38
CA ALA A 795 -22.29 -26.02 -6.07
C ALA A 795 -22.62 -24.52 -6.12
N HIS A 796 -22.06 -23.79 -7.09
CA HIS A 796 -22.31 -22.35 -7.23
C HIS A 796 -23.74 -22.02 -7.67
N ILE A 797 -24.40 -22.87 -8.46
CA ILE A 797 -25.83 -22.71 -8.79
C ILE A 797 -26.69 -22.81 -7.52
N LYS A 798 -26.44 -23.82 -6.68
CA LYS A 798 -27.14 -24.00 -5.40
C LYS A 798 -26.89 -22.83 -4.45
N ASP A 799 -25.65 -22.37 -4.38
CA ASP A 799 -25.28 -21.25 -3.51
C ASP A 799 -25.91 -19.93 -3.96
N ALA A 800 -25.95 -19.68 -5.27
CA ALA A 800 -26.62 -18.51 -5.83
C ALA A 800 -28.13 -18.51 -5.57
N VAL A 801 -28.79 -19.68 -5.58
CA VAL A 801 -30.20 -19.81 -5.15
C VAL A 801 -30.37 -19.34 -3.70
N ALA A 802 -29.53 -19.84 -2.79
CA ALA A 802 -29.58 -19.46 -1.38
C ALA A 802 -29.36 -17.95 -1.18
N LEU A 803 -28.41 -17.35 -1.92
CA LEU A 803 -28.14 -15.91 -1.84
C LEU A 803 -29.24 -15.05 -2.47
N CYS A 804 -29.91 -15.51 -3.52
CA CYS A 804 -31.10 -14.83 -4.06
C CYS A 804 -32.24 -14.80 -3.02
N GLU A 805 -32.45 -15.89 -2.27
CA GLU A 805 -33.42 -15.89 -1.17
C GLU A 805 -33.00 -14.95 -0.05
N LEU A 806 -31.72 -14.99 0.35
CA LEU A 806 -31.17 -14.11 1.37
C LEU A 806 -31.37 -12.64 1.02
N PHE A 807 -30.99 -12.21 -0.18
CA PHE A 807 -31.05 -10.80 -0.56
C PHE A 807 -32.49 -10.33 -0.77
N SER A 808 -33.37 -11.21 -1.29
CA SER A 808 -34.81 -10.95 -1.30
C SER A 808 -35.38 -10.76 0.11
N TRP A 809 -34.94 -11.58 1.08
CA TRP A 809 -35.34 -11.48 2.47
C TRP A 809 -34.78 -10.21 3.14
N LEU A 810 -33.51 -9.87 2.94
CA LEU A 810 -32.86 -8.69 3.52
C LEU A 810 -33.55 -7.39 3.09
N GLU A 811 -33.89 -7.26 1.80
CA GLU A 811 -34.62 -6.09 1.29
C GLU A 811 -35.97 -5.85 1.98
N LYS A 812 -36.61 -6.92 2.48
CA LYS A 812 -37.89 -6.85 3.19
C LYS A 812 -37.75 -6.62 4.68
N GLU A 813 -36.76 -7.25 5.31
CA GLU A 813 -36.63 -7.26 6.78
C GLU A 813 -35.80 -6.10 7.33
N ILE A 814 -34.78 -5.62 6.61
CA ILE A 814 -33.95 -4.50 7.09
C ILE A 814 -34.76 -3.23 7.36
N PRO A 815 -35.73 -2.81 6.52
CA PRO A 815 -36.57 -1.65 6.83
C PRO A 815 -37.41 -1.78 8.11
N LYS A 816 -37.59 -3.00 8.65
CA LYS A 816 -38.29 -3.25 9.92
C LYS A 816 -37.40 -3.04 11.15
N GLY A 817 -36.09 -2.93 10.96
CA GLY A 817 -35.12 -2.61 12.03
C GLY A 817 -34.77 -3.77 12.96
N THR A 818 -35.02 -5.02 12.57
CA THR A 818 -34.78 -6.22 13.41
C THR A 818 -33.58 -7.06 12.98
N VAL A 819 -32.98 -6.77 11.82
CA VAL A 819 -31.85 -7.55 11.29
C VAL A 819 -30.53 -7.01 11.86
N THR A 820 -29.70 -7.90 12.37
CA THR A 820 -28.34 -7.65 12.85
C THR A 820 -27.31 -8.43 12.03
N GLU A 821 -26.03 -8.07 12.13
CA GLU A 821 -24.92 -8.77 11.45
C GLU A 821 -24.97 -10.28 11.69
N ILE A 822 -25.06 -10.71 12.95
CA ILE A 822 -25.17 -12.13 13.30
C ILE A 822 -26.42 -12.75 12.67
N SER A 823 -27.59 -12.13 12.82
CA SER A 823 -28.82 -12.72 12.27
C SER A 823 -28.83 -12.80 10.75
N ALA A 824 -28.11 -11.92 10.05
CA ALA A 824 -27.97 -11.97 8.60
C ALA A 824 -27.00 -13.09 8.17
N ALA A 825 -25.90 -13.29 8.92
CA ALA A 825 -25.01 -14.43 8.75
C ALA A 825 -25.74 -15.77 9.00
N ASP A 826 -26.47 -15.88 10.12
CA ASP A 826 -27.28 -17.05 10.46
C ASP A 826 -28.32 -17.35 9.38
N LYS A 827 -28.95 -16.30 8.83
CA LYS A 827 -29.93 -16.45 7.75
C LYS A 827 -29.29 -16.92 6.45
N ALA A 828 -28.07 -16.47 6.15
CA ALA A 828 -27.31 -16.93 4.99
C ALA A 828 -27.00 -18.44 5.10
N GLU A 829 -26.55 -18.89 6.27
CA GLU A 829 -26.34 -20.31 6.55
C GLU A 829 -27.66 -21.11 6.48
N GLU A 830 -28.74 -20.58 7.06
CA GLU A 830 -30.07 -21.22 7.00
C GLU A 830 -30.48 -21.50 5.55
N PHE A 831 -30.39 -20.51 4.66
CA PHE A 831 -30.75 -20.71 3.25
C PHE A 831 -29.82 -21.68 2.51
N ARG A 832 -28.53 -21.69 2.83
CA ARG A 832 -27.56 -22.66 2.27
C ARG A 832 -27.83 -24.08 2.77
N SER A 833 -28.17 -24.24 4.03
CA SER A 833 -28.48 -25.55 4.64
C SER A 833 -29.68 -26.26 4.00
N GLN A 834 -30.57 -25.51 3.34
CA GLN A 834 -31.70 -26.04 2.58
C GLN A 834 -31.29 -26.60 1.21
N GLN A 835 -30.10 -26.25 0.71
CA GLN A 835 -29.63 -26.71 -0.60
C GLN A 835 -29.11 -28.14 -0.52
N LYS A 836 -29.33 -28.87 -1.61
CA LYS A 836 -28.92 -30.28 -1.70
C LYS A 836 -27.41 -30.43 -1.52
N ASP A 837 -27.00 -31.45 -0.77
CA ASP A 837 -25.58 -31.82 -0.58
C ASP A 837 -24.74 -30.76 0.14
N PHE A 838 -25.37 -29.80 0.86
CA PHE A 838 -24.69 -28.89 1.79
C PHE A 838 -24.04 -29.68 2.94
N VAL A 839 -22.80 -29.30 3.30
CA VAL A 839 -22.01 -29.95 4.35
C VAL A 839 -21.77 -28.98 5.51
N GLY A 840 -21.48 -27.72 5.22
CA GLY A 840 -21.17 -26.67 6.19
C GLY A 840 -20.66 -25.43 5.48
N LEU A 841 -20.32 -24.38 6.23
CA LEU A 841 -19.68 -23.18 5.68
C LEU A 841 -18.24 -23.48 5.23
N SER A 842 -17.72 -22.73 4.25
CA SER A 842 -16.33 -22.84 3.78
C SER A 842 -15.36 -21.89 4.51
N PHE A 843 -15.90 -20.95 5.30
CA PHE A 843 -15.22 -20.08 6.26
C PHE A 843 -16.27 -19.37 7.15
N PRO A 844 -15.90 -18.72 8.26
CA PRO A 844 -16.84 -17.93 9.05
C PRO A 844 -17.44 -16.79 8.21
N THR A 845 -18.76 -16.68 8.15
CA THR A 845 -19.40 -15.60 7.37
C THR A 845 -19.03 -14.23 7.93
N ILE A 846 -18.51 -13.37 7.07
CA ILE A 846 -18.26 -11.95 7.34
C ILE A 846 -19.56 -11.23 7.00
N SER A 847 -20.30 -10.79 8.02
CA SER A 847 -21.49 -9.95 7.86
C SER A 847 -21.24 -8.62 8.57
N SER A 848 -21.14 -7.54 7.82
CA SER A 848 -20.61 -6.27 8.31
C SER A 848 -21.45 -5.09 7.84
N VAL A 849 -21.82 -4.19 8.75
CA VAL A 849 -22.55 -2.95 8.40
C VAL A 849 -21.76 -1.69 8.77
N GLY A 850 -21.75 -0.73 7.85
CA GLY A 850 -21.11 0.57 8.01
C GLY A 850 -19.63 0.40 8.38
N PRO A 851 -19.15 0.99 9.49
CA PRO A 851 -17.73 0.98 9.84
C PRO A 851 -17.12 -0.43 9.99
N ASN A 852 -17.92 -1.42 10.38
CA ASN A 852 -17.44 -2.81 10.51
C ASN A 852 -17.02 -3.39 9.15
N ALA A 853 -17.63 -2.94 8.04
CA ALA A 853 -17.28 -3.40 6.70
C ALA A 853 -15.87 -2.95 6.26
N ALA A 854 -15.28 -1.93 6.89
CA ALA A 854 -13.89 -1.53 6.65
C ALA A 854 -12.87 -2.52 7.26
N ILE A 855 -13.29 -3.39 8.18
CA ILE A 855 -12.44 -4.40 8.79
C ILE A 855 -12.45 -5.64 7.87
N ILE A 856 -11.37 -5.83 7.12
CA ILE A 856 -11.28 -6.81 6.01
C ILE A 856 -11.77 -8.21 6.41
N HIS A 857 -11.31 -8.74 7.55
CA HIS A 857 -11.72 -10.04 8.12
C HIS A 857 -12.54 -9.85 9.41
N TYR A 858 -13.57 -9.00 9.37
CA TYR A 858 -14.49 -8.85 10.49
C TYR A 858 -15.24 -10.16 10.77
N THR A 859 -15.31 -10.56 12.04
CA THR A 859 -16.21 -11.63 12.47
C THR A 859 -17.22 -11.02 13.44
N PRO A 860 -18.53 -11.10 13.17
CA PRO A 860 -19.53 -10.53 14.05
C PRO A 860 -19.55 -11.29 15.38
N LEU A 861 -19.40 -10.56 16.48
CA LEU A 861 -19.49 -11.07 17.85
C LEU A 861 -20.70 -10.46 18.55
N PRO A 862 -21.34 -11.14 19.53
CA PRO A 862 -22.52 -10.63 20.22
C PRO A 862 -22.38 -9.20 20.73
N GLU A 863 -21.19 -8.84 21.22
CA GLU A 863 -20.79 -7.54 21.74
C GLU A 863 -20.57 -6.46 20.68
N THR A 864 -20.22 -6.83 19.44
CA THR A 864 -20.01 -5.89 18.31
C THR A 864 -21.13 -5.96 17.28
N ASN A 865 -22.16 -6.80 17.53
CA ASN A 865 -23.26 -7.08 16.62
C ASN A 865 -24.12 -5.84 16.36
N ARG A 866 -23.93 -5.21 15.19
CA ARG A 866 -24.69 -4.02 14.78
C ARG A 866 -26.00 -4.40 14.11
N THR A 867 -27.02 -3.55 14.26
CA THR A 867 -28.27 -3.62 13.49
C THR A 867 -28.03 -3.09 12.08
N LEU A 868 -28.47 -3.83 11.05
CA LEU A 868 -28.46 -3.37 9.67
C LEU A 868 -29.49 -2.26 9.49
N THR A 869 -29.10 -1.19 8.78
CA THR A 869 -29.97 -0.07 8.49
C THR A 869 -30.08 0.17 6.98
N VAL A 870 -31.05 0.99 6.58
CA VAL A 870 -31.19 1.40 5.17
C VAL A 870 -30.19 2.49 4.77
N ASN A 871 -29.42 3.06 5.71
CA ASN A 871 -28.58 4.23 5.46
C ASN A 871 -27.08 3.92 5.48
N GLU A 872 -26.70 2.66 5.64
CA GLU A 872 -25.31 2.22 5.72
C GLU A 872 -25.06 1.13 4.69
N VAL A 873 -23.82 1.07 4.19
CA VAL A 873 -23.33 -0.05 3.39
C VAL A 873 -23.39 -1.35 4.19
N TYR A 874 -23.84 -2.41 3.54
CA TYR A 874 -23.80 -3.78 4.05
C TYR A 874 -22.91 -4.63 3.16
N LEU A 875 -21.90 -5.25 3.75
CA LEU A 875 -21.03 -6.22 3.10
C LEU A 875 -21.30 -7.60 3.70
N ILE A 876 -21.55 -8.58 2.84
CA ILE A 876 -21.58 -9.99 3.21
C ILE A 876 -20.63 -10.78 2.34
N ASP A 877 -19.69 -11.45 2.99
CA ASP A 877 -18.79 -12.42 2.41
C ASP A 877 -18.99 -13.77 3.08
N SER A 878 -19.29 -14.77 2.27
CA SER A 878 -19.75 -16.07 2.76
C SER A 878 -19.65 -17.14 1.69
N GLY A 879 -19.37 -18.37 2.11
CA GLY A 879 -19.33 -19.52 1.22
C GLY A 879 -19.70 -20.82 1.94
N ALA A 880 -19.82 -21.90 1.17
CA ALA A 880 -20.15 -23.21 1.69
C ALA A 880 -19.38 -24.35 1.03
N GLN A 881 -19.27 -25.43 1.80
CA GLN A 881 -18.88 -26.75 1.36
C GLN A 881 -20.12 -27.52 0.92
N TYR A 882 -20.12 -27.95 -0.33
CA TYR A 882 -21.04 -28.94 -0.88
C TYR A 882 -20.26 -30.20 -1.24
N ILE A 883 -20.92 -31.37 -1.28
CA ILE A 883 -20.24 -32.60 -1.72
C ILE A 883 -19.64 -32.43 -3.14
N ASP A 884 -20.30 -31.61 -3.98
CA ASP A 884 -19.89 -31.33 -5.36
C ASP A 884 -18.77 -30.28 -5.49
N GLY A 885 -18.53 -29.43 -4.49
CA GLY A 885 -17.65 -28.27 -4.64
C GLY A 885 -17.67 -27.28 -3.48
N THR A 886 -16.78 -26.29 -3.53
CA THR A 886 -16.64 -25.22 -2.53
C THR A 886 -17.03 -23.88 -3.14
N THR A 887 -17.72 -23.02 -2.40
CA THR A 887 -18.06 -21.66 -2.85
C THR A 887 -17.41 -20.58 -2.00
N ASP A 888 -17.24 -19.42 -2.63
CA ASP A 888 -16.77 -18.18 -2.02
C ASP A 888 -17.41 -16.99 -2.75
N VAL A 889 -17.97 -16.03 -2.01
CA VAL A 889 -18.71 -14.92 -2.63
C VAL A 889 -18.96 -13.79 -1.65
N THR A 890 -18.39 -12.65 -2.01
CA THR A 890 -18.71 -11.35 -1.43
C THR A 890 -19.67 -10.53 -2.29
N ARG A 891 -20.69 -9.94 -1.65
CA ARG A 891 -21.51 -8.86 -2.22
C ARG A 891 -21.60 -7.69 -1.25
N THR A 892 -21.45 -6.49 -1.80
CA THR A 892 -21.66 -5.24 -1.08
C THR A 892 -22.92 -4.55 -1.62
N MET A 893 -23.79 -4.08 -0.74
CA MET A 893 -25.09 -3.51 -1.07
C MET A 893 -25.50 -2.37 -0.15
N HIS A 894 -26.51 -1.62 -0.56
CA HIS A 894 -27.15 -0.58 0.22
C HIS A 894 -28.68 -0.67 0.10
N PHE A 895 -29.41 -0.42 1.19
CA PHE A 895 -30.87 -0.61 1.23
C PHE A 895 -31.68 0.70 1.14
N GLY A 896 -31.02 1.85 1.20
CA GLY A 896 -31.55 3.18 0.90
C GLY A 896 -30.77 3.85 -0.24
N ALA A 897 -30.36 5.10 -0.06
CA ALA A 897 -29.56 5.85 -1.04
C ALA A 897 -28.07 5.90 -0.63
N PRO A 898 -27.16 5.22 -1.36
CA PRO A 898 -25.73 5.34 -1.09
C PRO A 898 -25.22 6.74 -1.45
N SER A 899 -24.23 7.21 -0.70
CA SER A 899 -23.54 8.49 -0.93
C SER A 899 -22.75 8.47 -2.24
N PRO A 900 -22.43 9.65 -2.81
CA PRO A 900 -21.60 9.73 -4.02
C PRO A 900 -20.25 9.02 -3.88
N PHE A 901 -19.60 9.13 -2.72
CA PHE A 901 -18.30 8.52 -2.46
C PHE A 901 -18.39 6.99 -2.35
N GLU A 902 -19.39 6.44 -1.65
CA GLU A 902 -19.64 4.99 -1.62
C GLU A 902 -19.87 4.44 -3.04
N LYS A 903 -20.61 5.17 -3.88
CA LYS A 903 -20.84 4.79 -5.27
C LYS A 903 -19.59 4.83 -6.14
N GLU A 904 -18.78 5.87 -5.97
CA GLU A 904 -17.51 6.05 -6.68
C GLU A 904 -16.54 4.91 -6.37
N CYS A 905 -16.26 4.67 -5.08
CA CYS A 905 -15.42 3.56 -4.62
C CYS A 905 -15.95 2.20 -5.09
N PHE A 906 -17.27 1.96 -4.99
CA PHE A 906 -17.87 0.71 -5.45
C PHE A 906 -17.68 0.51 -6.95
N THR A 907 -17.78 1.60 -7.71
CA THR A 907 -17.60 1.55 -9.16
C THR A 907 -16.14 1.27 -9.52
N TYR A 908 -15.16 1.82 -8.80
CA TYR A 908 -13.74 1.47 -9.02
C TYR A 908 -13.45 0.01 -8.71
N VAL A 909 -13.96 -0.51 -7.59
CA VAL A 909 -13.85 -1.94 -7.25
C VAL A 909 -14.48 -2.80 -8.34
N LEU A 910 -15.67 -2.44 -8.80
CA LEU A 910 -16.35 -3.16 -9.88
C LEU A 910 -15.58 -3.10 -11.20
N LYS A 911 -14.99 -1.96 -11.56
CA LYS A 911 -14.14 -1.83 -12.76
C LYS A 911 -12.94 -2.76 -12.67
N GLY A 912 -12.32 -2.85 -11.49
CA GLY A 912 -11.23 -3.79 -11.21
C GLY A 912 -11.66 -5.24 -11.41
N HIS A 913 -12.80 -5.63 -10.82
CA HIS A 913 -13.37 -6.96 -10.96
C HIS A 913 -13.63 -7.32 -12.44
N ILE A 914 -14.29 -6.42 -13.17
CA ILE A 914 -14.55 -6.62 -14.60
C ILE A 914 -13.25 -6.70 -15.41
N ALA A 915 -12.24 -5.91 -15.07
CA ALA A 915 -10.96 -5.90 -15.76
C ALA A 915 -10.24 -7.25 -15.66
N VAL A 916 -10.28 -7.91 -14.50
CA VAL A 916 -9.76 -9.27 -14.32
C VAL A 916 -10.65 -10.29 -15.01
N SER A 917 -11.94 -10.33 -14.68
CA SER A 917 -12.89 -11.31 -15.21
C SER A 917 -12.98 -11.32 -16.75
N ALA A 918 -12.88 -10.15 -17.39
CA ALA A 918 -12.93 -10.00 -18.85
C ALA A 918 -11.55 -9.99 -19.54
N ALA A 919 -10.47 -10.29 -18.81
CA ALA A 919 -9.12 -10.32 -19.36
C ALA A 919 -8.93 -11.53 -20.30
N ILE A 920 -8.33 -11.28 -21.46
CA ILE A 920 -7.84 -12.33 -22.36
C ILE A 920 -6.32 -12.32 -22.30
N PHE A 921 -5.73 -13.44 -21.89
CA PHE A 921 -4.28 -13.53 -21.66
C PHE A 921 -3.68 -14.80 -22.30
N PRO A 922 -2.38 -14.83 -22.63
CA PRO A 922 -1.73 -16.02 -23.16
C PRO A 922 -1.77 -17.20 -22.19
N ASN A 923 -1.86 -18.42 -22.71
CA ASN A 923 -1.68 -19.62 -21.89
C ASN A 923 -0.27 -19.61 -21.24
N GLY A 924 -0.19 -19.98 -19.97
CA GLY A 924 1.04 -19.94 -19.18
C GLY A 924 1.36 -18.56 -18.56
N THR A 925 0.40 -17.62 -18.58
CA THR A 925 0.51 -16.37 -17.82
C THR A 925 0.30 -16.67 -16.33
N LYS A 926 1.18 -16.16 -15.47
CA LYS A 926 1.04 -16.26 -14.01
C LYS A 926 -0.06 -15.33 -13.51
N GLY A 927 -0.78 -15.74 -12.47
CA GLY A 927 -1.92 -14.98 -11.96
C GLY A 927 -1.52 -13.65 -11.33
N HIS A 928 -0.34 -13.53 -10.70
CA HIS A 928 0.13 -12.24 -10.16
C HIS A 928 0.21 -11.13 -11.22
N LEU A 929 0.40 -11.46 -12.50
CA LEU A 929 0.43 -10.47 -13.60
C LEU A 929 -0.94 -9.84 -13.89
N LEU A 930 -2.02 -10.42 -13.36
CA LEU A 930 -3.38 -9.94 -13.50
C LEU A 930 -3.83 -9.10 -12.29
N ASP A 931 -3.10 -9.13 -11.17
CA ASP A 931 -3.46 -8.44 -9.92
C ASP A 931 -3.63 -6.93 -10.12
N SER A 932 -2.74 -6.30 -10.89
CA SER A 932 -2.79 -4.86 -11.19
C SER A 932 -3.99 -4.44 -12.05
N PHE A 933 -4.63 -5.35 -12.80
CA PHE A 933 -5.86 -5.02 -13.53
C PHE A 933 -7.01 -4.67 -12.58
N ALA A 934 -7.06 -5.34 -11.43
CA ALA A 934 -8.07 -5.08 -10.41
C ALA A 934 -7.84 -3.77 -9.64
N ARG A 935 -6.61 -3.27 -9.61
CA ARG A 935 -6.22 -2.08 -8.83
C ARG A 935 -6.22 -0.78 -9.62
N ALA A 936 -6.09 -0.85 -10.94
CA ALA A 936 -5.86 0.31 -11.80
C ALA A 936 -6.82 1.48 -11.53
N ALA A 937 -8.14 1.22 -11.49
CA ALA A 937 -9.14 2.26 -11.26
C ALA A 937 -9.07 2.90 -9.85
N LEU A 938 -8.69 2.11 -8.84
CA LEU A 938 -8.45 2.62 -7.48
C LEU A 938 -7.17 3.45 -7.43
N TRP A 939 -6.08 2.96 -8.03
CA TRP A 939 -4.78 3.64 -8.07
C TRP A 939 -4.84 4.97 -8.82
N ASP A 940 -5.61 5.06 -9.90
CA ASP A 940 -5.87 6.32 -10.61
C ASP A 940 -6.47 7.41 -9.70
N SER A 941 -7.10 6.99 -8.59
CA SER A 941 -7.72 7.87 -7.58
C SER A 941 -6.96 7.88 -6.24
N GLY A 942 -5.75 7.31 -6.19
CA GLY A 942 -4.93 7.24 -4.97
C GLY A 942 -5.43 6.27 -3.90
N LEU A 943 -6.31 5.34 -4.25
CA LEU A 943 -6.90 4.33 -3.36
C LEU A 943 -6.26 2.94 -3.60
N ASP A 944 -6.34 2.03 -2.62
CA ASP A 944 -5.89 0.64 -2.76
C ASP A 944 -6.61 -0.28 -1.75
N TYR A 945 -6.32 -1.59 -1.79
CA TYR A 945 -6.74 -2.60 -0.81
C TYR A 945 -5.60 -3.53 -0.41
N LEU A 946 -5.50 -3.82 0.90
CA LEU A 946 -4.34 -4.49 1.51
C LEU A 946 -4.43 -6.04 1.52
N HIS A 947 -5.08 -6.64 0.53
CA HIS A 947 -5.10 -8.09 0.29
C HIS A 947 -4.85 -8.42 -1.19
N GLY A 948 -4.67 -9.71 -1.52
CA GLY A 948 -4.53 -10.14 -2.93
C GLY A 948 -5.87 -10.00 -3.67
N THR A 949 -5.82 -9.91 -4.99
CA THR A 949 -7.02 -9.88 -5.85
C THR A 949 -7.75 -11.22 -5.91
N GLY A 950 -7.09 -12.34 -5.63
CA GLY A 950 -7.75 -13.64 -5.48
C GLY A 950 -6.80 -14.80 -5.19
N HIS A 951 -7.39 -15.96 -4.90
CA HIS A 951 -6.72 -17.21 -4.55
C HIS A 951 -7.35 -18.38 -5.31
N GLY A 952 -6.65 -19.52 -5.42
CA GLY A 952 -7.28 -20.74 -5.93
C GLY A 952 -8.35 -21.28 -4.97
N VAL A 953 -9.32 -22.03 -5.51
CA VAL A 953 -10.42 -22.63 -4.73
C VAL A 953 -10.47 -24.13 -4.96
N GLY A 954 -10.46 -24.92 -3.87
CA GLY A 954 -10.50 -26.38 -3.91
C GLY A 954 -11.89 -26.95 -4.19
N CYS A 955 -11.95 -28.18 -4.75
CA CYS A 955 -13.21 -28.87 -5.00
C CYS A 955 -13.64 -29.72 -3.79
N PHE A 956 -14.62 -29.20 -3.02
CA PHE A 956 -15.02 -29.72 -1.71
C PHE A 956 -13.78 -29.88 -0.80
N LEU A 957 -12.96 -28.84 -0.72
CA LEU A 957 -11.66 -28.80 -0.03
C LEU A 957 -11.48 -27.38 0.52
N ASN A 958 -10.26 -26.99 0.88
CA ASN A 958 -9.98 -25.64 1.35
C ASN A 958 -10.48 -24.59 0.34
N VAL A 959 -11.13 -23.55 0.86
CA VAL A 959 -11.56 -22.39 0.05
C VAL A 959 -10.34 -21.61 -0.46
N HIS A 960 -9.28 -21.51 0.35
CA HIS A 960 -7.96 -21.03 -0.07
C HIS A 960 -7.07 -22.20 -0.48
N GLU A 961 -6.89 -22.41 -1.78
CA GLU A 961 -6.10 -23.49 -2.36
C GLU A 961 -5.00 -22.95 -3.28
N GLY A 962 -3.74 -23.20 -2.95
CA GLY A 962 -2.61 -22.96 -3.87
C GLY A 962 -2.46 -24.05 -4.94
N PRO A 963 -1.54 -23.87 -5.90
CA PRO A 963 -0.50 -22.83 -5.96
C PRO A 963 -0.82 -21.67 -6.92
N CYS A 964 -1.95 -21.73 -7.63
CA CYS A 964 -2.42 -20.59 -8.42
C CYS A 964 -3.10 -19.55 -7.51
N GLY A 965 -3.09 -18.30 -7.95
CA GLY A 965 -3.69 -17.17 -7.25
C GLY A 965 -3.40 -15.87 -8.01
N ILE A 966 -4.08 -14.79 -7.63
CA ILE A 966 -3.93 -13.46 -8.23
C ILE A 966 -3.52 -12.52 -7.10
N SER A 967 -2.22 -12.38 -6.87
CA SER A 967 -1.72 -11.53 -5.77
C SER A 967 -0.35 -10.96 -6.04
N TYR A 968 -0.13 -9.69 -5.69
CA TYR A 968 1.19 -9.06 -5.67
C TYR A 968 2.17 -9.71 -4.67
N LYS A 969 1.67 -10.44 -3.65
CA LYS A 969 2.50 -11.00 -2.56
C LYS A 969 3.41 -12.13 -3.05
N THR A 970 3.06 -12.81 -4.14
CA THR A 970 3.75 -14.03 -4.59
C THR A 970 4.08 -13.97 -6.08
N PHE A 971 5.36 -13.85 -6.42
CA PHE A 971 5.86 -14.01 -7.80
C PHE A 971 6.01 -15.49 -8.21
N ALA A 972 6.07 -16.38 -7.22
CA ALA A 972 6.30 -17.81 -7.40
C ALA A 972 5.01 -18.63 -7.59
N ASP A 973 3.89 -17.99 -7.92
CA ASP A 973 2.65 -18.67 -8.30
C ASP A 973 2.84 -19.50 -9.58
N GLU A 974 2.07 -20.57 -9.71
CA GLU A 974 2.10 -21.39 -10.92
C GLU A 974 1.37 -20.69 -12.08
N PRO A 975 1.81 -20.90 -13.34
CA PRO A 975 1.09 -20.38 -14.50
C PRO A 975 -0.38 -20.82 -14.52
N LEU A 976 -1.27 -19.91 -14.90
CA LEU A 976 -2.69 -20.23 -15.07
C LEU A 976 -2.89 -21.14 -16.29
N GLU A 977 -3.68 -22.19 -16.09
CA GLU A 977 -4.06 -23.16 -17.11
C GLU A 977 -5.58 -23.41 -17.08
N ALA A 978 -6.13 -23.84 -18.22
CA ALA A 978 -7.57 -24.14 -18.31
C ALA A 978 -7.96 -25.26 -17.33
N GLY A 979 -9.06 -25.06 -16.60
CA GLY A 979 -9.49 -25.96 -15.53
C GLY A 979 -9.08 -25.51 -14.13
N MET A 980 -8.17 -24.53 -13.99
CA MET A 980 -7.94 -23.87 -12.70
C MET A 980 -9.13 -23.00 -12.31
N ILE A 981 -9.39 -22.91 -11.00
CA ILE A 981 -10.47 -22.12 -10.42
C ILE A 981 -9.86 -21.19 -9.38
N VAL A 982 -10.15 -19.89 -9.49
CA VAL A 982 -9.65 -18.82 -8.59
C VAL A 982 -10.78 -17.86 -8.20
N SER A 983 -10.65 -17.13 -7.11
CA SER A 983 -11.47 -15.94 -6.80
C SER A 983 -10.98 -14.72 -7.60
N ASP A 984 -11.88 -13.76 -7.79
CA ASP A 984 -11.66 -12.40 -8.30
C ASP A 984 -12.43 -11.45 -7.38
N GLU A 985 -11.75 -10.88 -6.39
CA GLU A 985 -12.32 -10.27 -5.18
C GLU A 985 -11.71 -8.90 -4.82
N PRO A 986 -11.55 -7.93 -5.75
CA PRO A 986 -11.08 -6.60 -5.36
C PRO A 986 -11.97 -5.94 -4.30
N GLY A 987 -11.37 -5.03 -3.54
CA GLY A 987 -12.08 -4.28 -2.51
C GLY A 987 -11.56 -2.86 -2.31
N TYR A 988 -12.20 -2.14 -1.39
CA TYR A 988 -11.78 -0.85 -0.85
C TYR A 988 -12.37 -0.70 0.56
N TYR A 989 -11.58 -0.20 1.50
CA TYR A 989 -11.96 -0.13 2.91
C TYR A 989 -11.66 1.26 3.46
N GLU A 990 -12.72 2.01 3.76
CA GLU A 990 -12.65 3.36 4.34
C GLU A 990 -12.78 3.26 5.87
N ASP A 991 -11.64 3.39 6.56
CA ASP A 991 -11.55 3.22 8.01
C ASP A 991 -12.58 4.07 8.77
N GLY A 992 -13.39 3.39 9.58
CA GLY A 992 -14.41 4.04 10.40
C GLY A 992 -15.68 4.46 9.65
N ALA A 993 -15.83 4.12 8.35
CA ALA A 993 -16.99 4.48 7.54
C ALA A 993 -17.67 3.27 6.87
N PHE A 994 -17.03 2.64 5.88
CA PHE A 994 -17.59 1.52 5.13
C PHE A 994 -16.48 0.70 4.46
N GLY A 995 -16.82 -0.51 3.99
CA GLY A 995 -15.95 -1.26 3.11
C GLY A 995 -16.74 -1.94 2.00
N ILE A 996 -16.06 -2.19 0.91
CA ILE A 996 -16.60 -2.74 -0.32
C ILE A 996 -15.69 -3.88 -0.75
N ARG A 997 -16.30 -5.01 -1.10
CA ARG A 997 -15.67 -6.09 -1.86
C ARG A 997 -16.69 -6.67 -2.83
N VAL A 998 -16.23 -6.99 -4.03
CA VAL A 998 -17.04 -7.65 -5.07
C VAL A 998 -16.28 -8.87 -5.53
N GLU A 999 -16.83 -10.03 -5.22
CA GLU A 999 -16.11 -11.28 -5.43
C GLU A 999 -16.92 -12.30 -6.22
N ASN A 1000 -16.26 -12.93 -7.18
CA ASN A 1000 -16.73 -14.14 -7.82
C ASN A 1000 -15.62 -15.20 -7.84
N VAL A 1001 -16.01 -16.46 -7.70
CA VAL A 1001 -15.18 -17.57 -8.13
C VAL A 1001 -15.30 -17.71 -9.66
N VAL A 1002 -14.17 -17.84 -10.33
CA VAL A 1002 -14.04 -17.91 -11.78
C VAL A 1002 -13.23 -19.13 -12.23
N LEU A 1003 -13.66 -19.74 -13.33
CA LEU A 1003 -12.98 -20.85 -14.02
C LEU A 1003 -12.10 -20.30 -15.15
N VAL A 1004 -10.85 -20.73 -15.21
CA VAL A 1004 -9.96 -20.44 -16.34
C VAL A 1004 -10.38 -21.31 -17.53
N VAL A 1005 -10.74 -20.68 -18.65
CA VAL A 1005 -11.20 -21.34 -19.87
C VAL A 1005 -10.45 -20.86 -21.12
N PRO A 1006 -10.34 -21.68 -22.18
CA PRO A 1006 -9.74 -21.24 -23.44
C PRO A 1006 -10.50 -20.07 -24.08
N ALA A 1007 -9.75 -19.06 -24.54
CA ALA A 1007 -10.27 -17.91 -25.30
C ALA A 1007 -9.88 -18.02 -26.79
N LYS A 1008 -10.71 -17.42 -27.67
CA LYS A 1008 -10.47 -17.34 -29.12
C LYS A 1008 -10.31 -15.88 -29.57
N PRO A 1009 -9.18 -15.21 -29.29
CA PRO A 1009 -8.94 -13.85 -29.76
C PRO A 1009 -8.78 -13.80 -31.29
N LYS A 1010 -8.79 -12.59 -31.85
CA LYS A 1010 -8.70 -12.32 -33.30
C LYS A 1010 -7.47 -12.96 -33.97
N TYR A 1011 -6.35 -13.06 -33.26
CA TYR A 1011 -5.10 -13.62 -33.75
C TYR A 1011 -4.55 -14.64 -32.76
N ASN A 1012 -3.93 -15.72 -33.26
CA ASN A 1012 -3.22 -16.71 -32.45
C ASN A 1012 -1.71 -16.57 -32.64
N TYR A 1013 -1.07 -15.72 -31.82
CA TYR A 1013 0.37 -15.46 -31.95
C TYR A 1013 1.20 -16.68 -31.56
N ARG A 1014 1.98 -17.20 -32.52
CA ARG A 1014 2.87 -18.37 -32.36
C ARG A 1014 2.17 -19.63 -31.82
N ASN A 1015 0.88 -19.81 -32.10
CA ASN A 1015 0.09 -20.96 -31.67
C ASN A 1015 0.11 -21.22 -30.14
N ARG A 1016 0.34 -20.18 -29.31
CA ARG A 1016 0.35 -20.31 -27.85
C ARG A 1016 -1.04 -20.56 -27.24
N GLY A 1017 -2.10 -20.17 -27.96
CA GLY A 1017 -3.44 -20.12 -27.40
C GLY A 1017 -3.62 -18.98 -26.39
N SER A 1018 -4.85 -18.79 -25.93
CA SER A 1018 -5.19 -17.78 -24.94
C SER A 1018 -6.25 -18.32 -24.00
N LEU A 1019 -6.36 -17.70 -22.83
CA LEU A 1019 -7.26 -18.02 -21.74
C LEU A 1019 -8.08 -16.77 -21.40
N THR A 1020 -9.21 -16.99 -20.75
CA THR A 1020 -10.10 -15.98 -20.13
C THR A 1020 -10.79 -16.62 -18.93
N PHE A 1021 -11.60 -15.86 -18.21
CA PHE A 1021 -12.37 -16.37 -17.09
C PHE A 1021 -13.86 -16.56 -17.43
N GLU A 1022 -14.47 -17.61 -16.85
CA GLU A 1022 -15.91 -17.89 -16.83
C GLU A 1022 -16.38 -17.81 -15.37
N PRO A 1023 -17.27 -16.86 -14.99
CA PRO A 1023 -17.80 -16.80 -13.63
C PRO A 1023 -18.59 -18.06 -13.26
N LEU A 1024 -18.22 -18.69 -12.14
CA LEU A 1024 -19.02 -19.74 -11.49
C LEU A 1024 -20.06 -19.12 -10.57
N THR A 1025 -19.70 -18.06 -9.85
CA THR A 1025 -20.62 -17.28 -9.03
C THR A 1025 -21.61 -16.49 -9.90
N LEU A 1026 -22.91 -16.78 -9.77
CA LEU A 1026 -23.99 -16.16 -10.55
C LEU A 1026 -24.98 -15.42 -9.64
N VAL A 1027 -24.51 -14.38 -8.95
CA VAL A 1027 -25.31 -13.58 -8.02
C VAL A 1027 -25.33 -12.13 -8.50
N PRO A 1028 -26.49 -11.45 -8.56
CA PRO A 1028 -26.55 -10.05 -9.02
C PRO A 1028 -25.60 -9.13 -8.26
N ILE A 1029 -25.09 -8.13 -8.97
CA ILE A 1029 -24.27 -7.03 -8.42
C ILE A 1029 -25.16 -5.79 -8.41
N GLN A 1030 -25.33 -5.16 -7.25
CA GLN A 1030 -26.39 -4.17 -7.05
C GLN A 1030 -26.15 -2.87 -7.84
N VAL A 1031 -26.99 -2.60 -8.85
CA VAL A 1031 -26.84 -1.44 -9.76
C VAL A 1031 -26.84 -0.09 -9.05
N LYS A 1032 -27.62 0.05 -7.96
CA LYS A 1032 -27.72 1.35 -7.26
C LYS A 1032 -26.41 1.79 -6.59
N MET A 1033 -25.50 0.85 -6.31
CA MET A 1033 -24.16 1.15 -5.79
C MET A 1033 -23.24 1.72 -6.86
N MET A 1034 -23.66 1.74 -8.13
CA MET A 1034 -22.80 2.14 -9.25
C MET A 1034 -23.01 3.60 -9.64
N ALA A 1035 -21.93 4.33 -9.85
CA ALA A 1035 -21.86 5.53 -10.68
C ALA A 1035 -21.75 5.09 -12.15
N THR A 1036 -22.89 4.73 -12.75
CA THR A 1036 -22.98 4.10 -14.10
C THR A 1036 -22.29 4.90 -15.20
N GLU A 1037 -22.17 6.21 -15.03
CA GLU A 1037 -21.47 7.15 -15.89
C GLU A 1037 -19.95 6.92 -15.96
N LEU A 1038 -19.36 6.29 -14.95
CA LEU A 1038 -17.93 5.92 -14.93
C LEU A 1038 -17.64 4.60 -15.68
N LEU A 1039 -18.69 3.86 -16.07
CA LEU A 1039 -18.54 2.60 -16.77
C LEU A 1039 -18.35 2.80 -18.28
N THR A 1040 -17.29 2.20 -18.80
CA THR A 1040 -17.09 2.09 -20.25
C THR A 1040 -18.19 1.24 -20.87
N ARG A 1041 -18.35 1.33 -22.20
CA ARG A 1041 -19.31 0.46 -22.91
C ARG A 1041 -18.99 -1.02 -22.68
N LYS A 1042 -17.71 -1.42 -22.73
CA LYS A 1042 -17.29 -2.81 -22.51
C LYS A 1042 -17.71 -3.32 -21.12
N GLU A 1043 -17.56 -2.49 -20.09
CA GLU A 1043 -17.94 -2.85 -18.72
C GLU A 1043 -19.46 -2.96 -18.55
N ARG A 1044 -20.23 -2.04 -19.15
CA ARG A 1044 -21.70 -2.14 -19.19
C ARG A 1044 -22.17 -3.40 -19.92
N ASP A 1045 -21.58 -3.70 -21.07
CA ASP A 1045 -21.91 -4.89 -21.85
C ASP A 1045 -21.59 -6.17 -21.05
N TRP A 1046 -20.44 -6.21 -20.37
CA TRP A 1046 -20.07 -7.33 -19.49
C TRP A 1046 -21.08 -7.51 -18.35
N LEU A 1047 -21.45 -6.42 -17.65
CA LEU A 1047 -22.38 -6.50 -16.53
C LEU A 1047 -23.78 -6.95 -16.98
N ASN A 1048 -24.28 -6.41 -18.08
CA ASN A 1048 -25.56 -6.79 -18.66
C ASN A 1048 -25.57 -8.27 -19.07
N GLU A 1049 -24.48 -8.76 -19.66
CA GLU A 1049 -24.32 -10.17 -20.03
C GLU A 1049 -24.23 -11.09 -18.80
N TYR A 1050 -23.49 -10.66 -17.78
CA TYR A 1050 -23.39 -11.36 -16.50
C TYR A 1050 -24.77 -11.47 -15.82
N HIS A 1051 -25.52 -10.37 -15.72
CA HIS A 1051 -26.87 -10.35 -15.15
C HIS A 1051 -27.87 -11.17 -15.98
N ARG A 1052 -27.76 -11.14 -17.31
CA ARG A 1052 -28.55 -12.01 -18.20
C ARG A 1052 -28.28 -13.48 -17.91
N THR A 1053 -27.01 -13.86 -17.78
CA THR A 1053 -26.61 -15.23 -17.44
C THR A 1053 -27.13 -15.64 -16.06
N CYS A 1054 -27.04 -14.77 -15.05
CA CYS A 1054 -27.62 -15.01 -13.72
C CYS A 1054 -29.13 -15.28 -13.83
N ARG A 1055 -29.86 -14.44 -14.56
CA ARG A 1055 -31.30 -14.59 -14.76
C ARG A 1055 -31.66 -15.89 -15.46
N GLU A 1056 -30.93 -16.26 -16.51
CA GLU A 1056 -31.21 -17.46 -17.30
C GLU A 1056 -30.92 -18.75 -16.50
N VAL A 1057 -29.75 -18.84 -15.88
CA VAL A 1057 -29.31 -20.06 -15.18
C VAL A 1057 -29.97 -20.19 -13.80
N ILE A 1058 -29.87 -19.15 -12.96
CA ILE A 1058 -30.39 -19.20 -11.59
C ILE A 1058 -31.92 -19.04 -11.59
N GLY A 1059 -32.48 -18.28 -12.54
CA GLY A 1059 -33.93 -18.18 -12.69
C GLY A 1059 -34.59 -19.52 -13.01
N ALA A 1060 -33.99 -20.32 -13.90
CA ALA A 1060 -34.47 -21.66 -14.21
C ALA A 1060 -34.41 -22.59 -12.97
N GLU A 1061 -33.34 -22.49 -12.17
CA GLU A 1061 -33.20 -23.29 -10.95
C GLU A 1061 -34.17 -22.85 -9.83
N LEU A 1062 -34.38 -21.54 -9.64
CA LEU A 1062 -35.37 -21.00 -8.71
C LEU A 1062 -36.79 -21.44 -9.09
N GLU A 1063 -37.12 -21.42 -10.38
CA GLU A 1063 -38.40 -21.91 -10.89
C GLU A 1063 -38.56 -23.42 -10.63
N ARG A 1064 -37.51 -24.22 -10.91
CA ARG A 1064 -37.48 -25.66 -10.63
C ARG A 1064 -37.69 -25.99 -9.16
N GLN A 1065 -37.12 -25.19 -8.25
CA GLN A 1065 -37.29 -25.35 -6.81
C GLN A 1065 -38.58 -24.70 -6.26
N GLY A 1066 -39.37 -24.00 -7.08
CA GLY A 1066 -40.62 -23.34 -6.66
C GLY A 1066 -40.43 -22.04 -5.86
N ARG A 1067 -39.24 -21.42 -5.91
CA ARG A 1067 -38.84 -20.24 -5.14
C ARG A 1067 -39.26 -18.93 -5.84
N LYS A 1068 -40.59 -18.75 -5.98
CA LYS A 1068 -41.19 -17.67 -6.78
C LYS A 1068 -40.78 -16.26 -6.36
N GLU A 1069 -40.65 -16.03 -5.05
CA GLU A 1069 -40.31 -14.71 -4.52
C GLU A 1069 -38.88 -14.31 -4.89
N ALA A 1070 -37.92 -15.19 -4.64
CA ALA A 1070 -36.52 -14.97 -5.02
C ALA A 1070 -36.35 -14.86 -6.54
N LEU A 1071 -37.16 -15.58 -7.33
CA LEU A 1071 -37.19 -15.42 -8.79
C LEU A 1071 -37.63 -13.99 -9.21
N GLN A 1072 -38.67 -13.46 -8.58
CA GLN A 1072 -39.12 -12.07 -8.84
C GLN A 1072 -38.07 -11.04 -8.44
N TRP A 1073 -37.39 -11.27 -7.31
CA TRP A 1073 -36.22 -10.47 -6.90
C TRP A 1073 -35.11 -10.53 -7.95
N LEU A 1074 -34.71 -11.72 -8.39
CA LEU A 1074 -33.64 -11.91 -9.37
C LEU A 1074 -33.95 -11.20 -10.70
N ILE A 1075 -35.18 -11.28 -11.20
CA ILE A 1075 -35.59 -10.61 -12.44
C ILE A 1075 -35.43 -9.09 -12.33
N ARG A 1076 -35.74 -8.50 -11.17
CA ARG A 1076 -35.60 -7.06 -10.93
C ARG A 1076 -34.13 -6.66 -10.84
N GLU A 1077 -33.31 -7.40 -10.09
CA GLU A 1077 -31.91 -7.05 -9.85
C GLU A 1077 -30.97 -7.37 -11.03
N THR A 1078 -31.49 -7.98 -12.10
CA THR A 1078 -30.74 -8.30 -13.32
C THR A 1078 -31.17 -7.46 -14.53
N GLN A 1079 -31.98 -6.41 -14.33
CA GLN A 1079 -32.38 -5.55 -15.44
C GLN A 1079 -31.17 -4.87 -16.08
N PRO A 1080 -31.14 -4.73 -17.42
CA PRO A 1080 -30.02 -4.14 -18.10
C PRO A 1080 -29.87 -2.66 -17.75
N ILE A 1081 -28.63 -2.20 -17.65
CA ILE A 1081 -28.28 -0.78 -17.50
C ILE A 1081 -28.03 -0.15 -18.88
N VAL A 1082 -28.36 1.15 -19.00
CA VAL A 1082 -28.29 1.93 -20.26
C VAL A 1082 -26.94 2.64 -20.40
#